data_AF-A0AAP0G296-F1
#
_entry.id   AF-A0AAP0G296-F1
#
_cell.length_a   1.000
_cell.length_b   1.000
_cell.length_c   1.000
_cell.angle_alpha   90.00
_cell.angle_beta   90.00
_cell.angle_gamma   90.00
#
_symmetry.space_group_name_H-M   'P 1'
#
loop_
_entity.id
_entity.type
_entity.pdbx_description
1 polymer ?
#
loop_
_entity_poly.entity_id
_entity_poly.type
_entity_poly.pdbx_seq_one_letter_code
_entity_poly.pdbx_strand_id
1 'polypeptide(L)'
;MRTIRHTVVCAVHYQMPEIDVNTEVGVIRDIRLKELRLYTDYGRCSRPLFIVEKQRLLIKKKDIRSLQQRETPDEGWHDLVAKGFIEYIDTEEEETTMISMTINDLVNARQNPEEAYSETYTHCEIHPSLILGVCASIIPFPDHNQSPRNTYQSAMGKQAMGIYVTNYQLRMDTLAYVLYYPQKPLVTTRAMEHLHFRQLPAGINAIVAISCYSGYNQEDSVIMNQSSIDRGFFRSLFFRSYRDEEKKMGTLVKEEFGRPNRENTMGMRHGSYDKLDDDGLAPPGTRVSGEDVIIGKTSPIAQDDSQGASSRYTLRDHSTSLRHSESGMVDQVLLTTNADGLRFVKVRMRSVRIPQIGDKFSSRHGQKGTVGMTYTQEDMPWTVEGITPDIIVNPHAIPSRMTIGQLIECIMGKVAAHMGKEGDATPFTDVTVDNISKALHKCGYQMRGFETMYNGHTGRKLTAMIFLGPTYYQRLKHMVDDKIHSRGRGPVQILTRQPAEGRSRDGGLRFGEMERDCMIAHGAAHFLKERLFDQSDAYRVHVCEKCGLVAIANLKKNSFECRGCKNKTDIVQVHIPYACKLLFQELMSMAIAPRMLTKEEEKPVKKRRKDSDPRWHENGGFRPRKRQLGRNQYTVWRRIVAVGSSMKKIRDSELLKFEQMQCYSKKPQQDSCLTLTSIYLEASISHYIEERITTLATFLCQKYQHTCYNEPLVQDGDDPGSPLSLEELMERTVREIEGEAANPAFGKKLAKLGESEMSEQGGVRQQDGRRREE
;
A
#
# COMPACT_ATOMS: atom_id res chain seq x y z
N MET A 1 4.63 -60.04 -7.97
CA MET A 1 4.78 -58.77 -7.21
C MET A 1 4.61 -57.49 -8.06
N ARG A 2 5.05 -57.41 -9.33
CA ARG A 2 4.77 -56.23 -10.19
C ARG A 2 3.28 -56.06 -10.56
N THR A 3 2.56 -57.15 -10.76
CA THR A 3 1.11 -57.16 -11.03
C THR A 3 0.32 -56.66 -9.81
N ILE A 4 0.60 -57.20 -8.62
CA ILE A 4 -0.06 -56.82 -7.35
C ILE A 4 0.09 -55.31 -7.04
N ARG A 5 1.25 -54.70 -7.35
CA ARG A 5 1.46 -53.26 -7.13
C ARG A 5 0.67 -52.36 -8.08
N HIS A 6 0.48 -52.78 -9.34
CA HIS A 6 -0.39 -52.06 -10.27
C HIS A 6 -1.86 -52.23 -9.90
N THR A 7 -2.23 -53.41 -9.38
CA THR A 7 -3.57 -53.69 -8.90
C THR A 7 -3.92 -52.90 -7.64
N VAL A 8 -2.99 -52.61 -6.73
CA VAL A 8 -3.29 -51.80 -5.53
C VAL A 8 -3.57 -50.35 -5.89
N VAL A 9 -2.76 -49.72 -6.74
CA VAL A 9 -3.02 -48.33 -7.16
C VAL A 9 -4.26 -48.25 -8.03
N CYS A 10 -4.43 -49.16 -9.00
CA CYS A 10 -5.68 -49.23 -9.75
C CYS A 10 -6.88 -49.58 -8.86
N ALA A 11 -6.76 -50.42 -7.83
CA ALA A 11 -7.87 -50.70 -6.92
C ALA A 11 -8.23 -49.46 -6.11
N VAL A 12 -7.26 -48.72 -5.57
CA VAL A 12 -7.53 -47.48 -4.83
C VAL A 12 -8.12 -46.40 -5.75
N HIS A 13 -7.61 -46.24 -6.97
CA HIS A 13 -8.15 -45.28 -7.95
C HIS A 13 -9.49 -45.72 -8.56
N TYR A 14 -9.78 -47.03 -8.70
CA TYR A 14 -11.09 -47.52 -9.15
C TYR A 14 -12.12 -47.57 -8.01
N GLN A 15 -11.67 -47.68 -6.75
CA GLN A 15 -12.48 -47.58 -5.53
C GLN A 15 -12.68 -46.13 -5.06
N MET A 16 -12.19 -45.14 -5.79
CA MET A 16 -12.47 -43.70 -5.54
C MET A 16 -13.72 -43.19 -6.28
N PRO A 17 -13.97 -43.59 -7.55
CA PRO A 17 -15.24 -43.37 -8.24
C PRO A 17 -16.43 -44.05 -7.56
N GLU A 18 -16.21 -45.20 -6.92
CA GLU A 18 -17.18 -45.84 -6.03
C GLU A 18 -16.94 -45.28 -4.62
N ILE A 19 -17.98 -44.89 -3.87
CA ILE A 19 -17.93 -44.01 -2.68
C ILE A 19 -17.20 -44.62 -1.44
N ASP A 20 -16.41 -45.68 -1.61
CA ASP A 20 -15.78 -46.43 -0.52
C ASP A 20 -14.59 -45.70 0.13
N VAL A 21 -13.96 -44.76 -0.57
CA VAL A 21 -12.85 -43.93 -0.06
C VAL A 21 -13.24 -42.44 -0.14
N ASN A 22 -12.92 -41.67 0.90
CA ASN A 22 -13.19 -40.22 0.91
C ASN A 22 -12.50 -39.54 -0.28
N THR A 23 -13.24 -38.72 -1.02
CA THR A 23 -12.78 -37.99 -2.22
C THR A 23 -11.66 -36.99 -1.94
N GLU A 24 -11.39 -36.71 -0.67
CA GLU A 24 -10.30 -35.82 -0.23
C GLU A 24 -8.96 -36.54 -0.10
N VAL A 25 -8.90 -37.88 -0.16
CA VAL A 25 -7.64 -38.62 -0.01
C VAL A 25 -6.76 -38.41 -1.24
N GLY A 26 -5.53 -37.94 -1.04
CA GLY A 26 -4.54 -37.81 -2.11
C GLY A 26 -3.71 -39.08 -2.27
N VAL A 27 -3.52 -39.56 -3.50
CA VAL A 27 -2.80 -40.78 -3.87
C VAL A 27 -1.74 -40.47 -4.92
N ILE A 28 -0.46 -40.51 -4.52
CA ILE A 28 0.66 -40.28 -5.43
C ILE A 28 1.46 -41.55 -5.63
N ARG A 29 1.66 -41.92 -6.89
CA ARG A 29 2.52 -43.03 -7.29
C ARG A 29 3.74 -42.51 -8.03
N ASP A 30 4.84 -42.32 -7.30
CA ASP A 30 6.12 -42.00 -7.92
C ASP A 30 6.77 -43.28 -8.47
N ILE A 31 6.76 -43.42 -9.79
CA ILE A 31 7.34 -44.56 -10.50
C ILE A 31 8.87 -44.57 -10.41
N ARG A 32 9.51 -43.38 -10.38
CA ARG A 32 10.96 -43.23 -10.36
C ARG A 32 11.52 -43.62 -8.99
N LEU A 33 10.92 -43.08 -7.93
CA LEU A 33 11.30 -43.40 -6.55
C LEU A 33 10.73 -44.73 -6.06
N LYS A 34 9.75 -45.30 -6.79
CA LYS A 34 9.03 -46.53 -6.44
C LYS A 34 8.29 -46.39 -5.11
N GLU A 35 7.78 -45.19 -4.83
CA GLU A 35 7.04 -44.85 -3.62
C GLU A 35 5.55 -44.69 -3.94
N LEU A 36 4.71 -45.07 -2.96
CA LEU A 36 3.28 -44.78 -2.95
C LEU A 36 3.04 -43.93 -1.71
N ARG A 37 2.62 -42.68 -1.90
CA ARG A 37 2.32 -41.75 -0.82
C ARG A 37 0.81 -41.54 -0.77
N LEU A 38 0.26 -41.65 0.43
CA LEU A 38 -1.17 -41.48 0.70
C LEU A 38 -1.32 -40.35 1.71
N TYR A 39 -2.04 -39.31 1.32
CA TYR A 39 -2.28 -38.13 2.14
C TYR A 39 -3.76 -38.08 2.54
N THR A 40 -4.00 -37.96 3.84
CA THR A 40 -5.34 -37.93 4.45
C THR A 40 -5.48 -36.77 5.44
N ASP A 41 -4.48 -35.90 5.49
CA ASP A 41 -4.43 -34.71 6.33
C ASP A 41 -5.34 -33.60 5.78
N TYR A 42 -5.76 -32.73 6.70
CA TYR A 42 -6.59 -31.57 6.42
C TYR A 42 -5.72 -30.36 6.01
N GLY A 43 -6.28 -29.46 5.19
CA GLY A 43 -5.62 -28.21 4.79
C GLY A 43 -4.93 -28.23 3.43
N ARG A 44 -5.03 -29.36 2.71
CA ARG A 44 -4.55 -29.50 1.33
C ARG A 44 -5.43 -28.75 0.34
N CYS A 45 -4.83 -28.21 -0.70
CA CYS A 45 -5.53 -27.46 -1.72
C CYS A 45 -5.86 -28.39 -2.88
N SER A 46 -7.13 -28.67 -3.09
CA SER A 46 -7.58 -29.50 -4.21
C SER A 46 -8.21 -28.66 -5.31
N ARG A 47 -8.05 -29.12 -6.55
CA ARG A 47 -8.70 -28.57 -7.74
C ARG A 47 -9.52 -29.67 -8.43
N PRO A 48 -10.83 -29.45 -8.65
CA PRO A 48 -11.66 -30.42 -9.37
C PRO A 48 -11.36 -30.40 -10.87
N LEU A 49 -11.18 -31.57 -11.47
CA LEU A 49 -10.87 -31.75 -12.88
C LEU A 49 -11.73 -32.85 -13.50
N PHE A 50 -11.96 -32.80 -14.81
CA PHE A 50 -12.68 -33.87 -15.51
C PHE A 50 -11.75 -35.05 -15.77
N ILE A 51 -12.25 -36.26 -15.53
CA ILE A 51 -11.50 -37.49 -15.79
C ILE A 51 -11.56 -37.81 -17.30
N VAL A 52 -10.39 -38.16 -17.85
CA VAL A 52 -10.21 -38.53 -19.26
C VAL A 52 -9.77 -39.99 -19.36
N GLU A 53 -10.54 -40.78 -20.11
CA GLU A 53 -10.15 -42.15 -20.48
C GLU A 53 -10.00 -42.26 -22.00
N LYS A 54 -8.87 -42.82 -22.46
CA LYS A 54 -8.60 -43.03 -23.90
C LYS A 54 -8.81 -41.75 -24.71
N GLN A 55 -8.30 -40.62 -24.21
CA GLN A 55 -8.45 -39.28 -24.82
C GLN A 55 -9.92 -38.85 -25.04
N ARG A 56 -10.85 -39.36 -24.22
CA ARG A 56 -12.25 -38.94 -24.21
C ARG A 56 -12.67 -38.61 -22.79
N LEU A 57 -13.43 -37.53 -22.64
CA LEU A 57 -14.10 -37.20 -21.40
C LEU A 57 -15.11 -38.29 -21.05
N LEU A 58 -15.14 -38.69 -19.77
CA LEU A 58 -16.16 -39.62 -19.26
C LEU A 58 -17.56 -38.99 -19.27
N ILE A 59 -17.65 -37.70 -18.97
CA ILE A 59 -18.90 -36.94 -18.99
C ILE A 59 -19.46 -36.81 -20.42
N LYS A 60 -20.74 -37.15 -20.61
CA LYS A 60 -21.41 -37.06 -21.91
C LYS A 60 -22.41 -35.91 -21.94
N LYS A 61 -22.79 -35.47 -23.15
CA LYS A 61 -23.81 -34.44 -23.36
C LYS A 61 -25.17 -34.79 -22.73
N LYS A 62 -25.48 -36.07 -22.53
CA LYS A 62 -26.71 -36.52 -21.86
C LYS A 62 -26.70 -36.14 -20.38
N ASP A 63 -25.56 -36.31 -19.72
CA ASP A 63 -25.38 -36.01 -18.30
C ASP A 63 -25.43 -34.49 -18.06
N ILE A 64 -24.84 -33.71 -18.97
CA ILE A 64 -24.94 -32.24 -18.94
C ILE A 64 -26.40 -31.77 -19.09
N ARG A 65 -27.18 -32.37 -20.00
CA ARG A 65 -28.61 -32.05 -20.13
C ARG A 65 -29.40 -32.44 -18.89
N SER A 66 -29.06 -33.56 -18.27
CA SER A 66 -29.66 -34.00 -17.00
C SER A 66 -29.40 -32.99 -15.89
N LEU A 67 -28.17 -32.46 -15.78
CA LEU A 67 -27.83 -31.39 -14.83
C LEU A 67 -28.64 -30.10 -15.08
N GLN A 68 -28.79 -29.69 -16.34
CA GLN A 68 -29.53 -28.47 -16.70
C GLN A 68 -31.03 -28.55 -16.41
N GLN A 69 -31.60 -29.75 -16.35
CA GLN A 69 -33.02 -29.97 -16.10
C GLN A 69 -33.36 -30.12 -14.61
N ARG A 70 -32.36 -30.19 -13.72
CA ARG A 70 -32.60 -30.32 -12.28
C ARG A 70 -33.01 -29.00 -11.65
N GLU A 71 -33.96 -29.10 -10.71
CA GLU A 71 -34.44 -27.97 -9.91
C GLU A 71 -33.51 -27.64 -8.74
N THR A 72 -32.76 -28.63 -8.22
CA THR A 72 -31.81 -28.47 -7.11
C THR A 72 -30.35 -28.48 -7.62
N PRO A 73 -29.59 -27.38 -7.47
CA PRO A 73 -28.21 -27.30 -7.95
C PRO A 73 -27.20 -28.06 -7.07
N ASP A 74 -27.43 -28.12 -5.75
CA ASP A 74 -26.43 -28.63 -4.78
C ASP A 74 -26.19 -30.14 -4.88
N GLU A 75 -27.22 -30.92 -5.18
CA GLU A 75 -27.10 -32.38 -5.36
C GLU A 75 -26.46 -32.74 -6.71
N GLY A 76 -26.45 -31.81 -7.66
CA GLY A 76 -25.88 -32.01 -8.99
C GLY A 76 -24.38 -32.28 -8.95
N TRP A 77 -23.63 -31.47 -8.20
CA TRP A 77 -22.17 -31.59 -8.14
C TRP A 77 -21.73 -32.89 -7.44
N HIS A 78 -22.33 -33.21 -6.29
CA HIS A 78 -22.01 -34.44 -5.55
C HIS A 78 -22.30 -35.70 -6.37
N ASP A 79 -23.38 -35.72 -7.17
CA ASP A 79 -23.69 -36.84 -8.06
C ASP A 79 -22.65 -37.01 -9.19
N LEU A 80 -22.03 -35.93 -9.67
CA LEU A 80 -20.94 -36.01 -10.67
C LEU A 80 -19.66 -36.60 -10.08
N VAL A 81 -19.34 -36.22 -8.84
CA VAL A 81 -18.20 -36.78 -8.12
C VAL A 81 -18.46 -38.26 -7.79
N ALA A 82 -19.65 -38.60 -7.29
CA ALA A 82 -20.07 -39.97 -6.99
C ALA A 82 -20.16 -40.89 -8.22
N LYS A 83 -20.32 -40.34 -9.42
CA LYS A 83 -20.26 -41.09 -10.69
C LYS A 83 -18.85 -41.22 -11.25
N GLY A 84 -17.85 -40.62 -10.61
CA GLY A 84 -16.47 -40.58 -11.09
C GLY A 84 -16.30 -39.77 -12.38
N PHE A 85 -17.08 -38.71 -12.58
CA PHE A 85 -16.85 -37.80 -13.71
C PHE A 85 -15.84 -36.69 -13.40
N ILE A 86 -15.75 -36.33 -12.11
CA ILE A 86 -14.89 -35.27 -11.59
C ILE A 86 -14.06 -35.86 -10.47
N GLU A 87 -12.76 -35.56 -10.48
CA GLU A 87 -11.82 -35.94 -9.45
C GLU A 87 -11.18 -34.68 -8.85
N TYR A 88 -10.99 -34.67 -7.54
CA TYR A 88 -10.28 -33.61 -6.84
C TYR A 88 -8.80 -33.95 -6.81
N ILE A 89 -7.99 -33.15 -7.50
CA ILE A 89 -6.55 -33.36 -7.59
C ILE A 89 -5.85 -32.42 -6.61
N ASP A 90 -5.00 -32.98 -5.76
CA ASP A 90 -4.12 -32.27 -4.83
C ASP A 90 -2.83 -31.79 -5.49
N THR A 91 -2.12 -30.83 -4.88
CA THR A 91 -0.90 -30.23 -5.43
C THR A 91 0.21 -31.24 -5.70
N GLU A 92 0.30 -32.30 -4.90
CA GLU A 92 1.29 -33.37 -5.10
C GLU A 92 0.83 -34.39 -6.16
N GLU A 93 -0.48 -34.63 -6.28
CA GLU A 93 -1.03 -35.50 -7.35
C GLU A 93 -0.86 -34.87 -8.73
N GLU A 94 -0.87 -33.54 -8.81
CA GLU A 94 -0.57 -32.78 -10.03
C GLU A 94 0.79 -33.15 -10.65
N GLU A 95 1.78 -33.58 -9.87
CA GLU A 95 3.08 -34.03 -10.41
C GLU A 95 2.99 -35.32 -11.24
N THR A 96 1.98 -36.15 -10.98
CA THR A 96 1.81 -37.46 -11.65
C THR A 96 0.72 -37.45 -12.72
N THR A 97 -0.10 -36.40 -12.79
CA THR A 97 -1.22 -36.30 -13.71
C THR A 97 -0.87 -35.47 -14.94
N MET A 98 -1.53 -35.76 -16.06
CA MET A 98 -1.37 -35.02 -17.32
C MET A 98 -2.70 -34.38 -17.68
N ILE A 99 -2.78 -33.07 -17.51
CA ILE A 99 -4.01 -32.28 -17.69
C ILE A 99 -4.03 -31.63 -19.08
N SER A 100 -5.15 -31.77 -19.78
CA SER A 100 -5.43 -31.04 -21.02
C SER A 100 -6.10 -29.69 -20.71
N MET A 101 -5.71 -28.62 -21.41
CA MET A 101 -6.22 -27.26 -21.17
C MET A 101 -7.60 -27.03 -21.78
N THR A 102 -7.81 -27.52 -23.01
CA THR A 102 -9.09 -27.41 -23.69
C THR A 102 -9.54 -28.74 -24.26
N ILE A 103 -10.85 -28.88 -24.47
CA ILE A 103 -11.44 -30.05 -25.11
C ILE A 103 -10.92 -30.20 -26.55
N ASN A 104 -10.58 -29.09 -27.22
CA ASN A 104 -10.01 -29.12 -28.57
C ASN A 104 -8.66 -29.83 -28.59
N ASP A 105 -7.85 -29.70 -27.55
CA ASP A 105 -6.55 -30.37 -27.44
C ASP A 105 -6.72 -31.90 -27.37
N LEU A 106 -7.75 -32.38 -26.65
CA LEU A 106 -8.10 -33.81 -26.62
C LEU A 106 -8.58 -34.32 -27.98
N VAL A 107 -9.36 -33.51 -28.71
CA VAL A 107 -9.84 -33.87 -30.05
C VAL A 107 -8.68 -33.92 -31.04
N ASN A 108 -7.77 -32.94 -30.98
CA ASN A 108 -6.58 -32.87 -31.81
C ASN A 108 -5.66 -34.05 -31.52
N ALA A 109 -5.41 -34.38 -30.24
CA ALA A 109 -4.59 -35.53 -29.85
C ALA A 109 -5.12 -36.86 -30.39
N ARG A 110 -6.44 -36.97 -30.57
CA ARG A 110 -7.09 -38.15 -31.14
C ARG A 110 -7.05 -38.18 -32.66
N GLN A 111 -7.16 -37.03 -33.31
CA GLN A 111 -7.23 -36.93 -34.78
C GLN A 111 -5.83 -36.98 -35.41
N ASN A 112 -4.87 -36.26 -34.82
CA ASN A 112 -3.49 -36.18 -35.27
C ASN A 112 -2.55 -36.55 -34.10
N PRO A 113 -2.35 -37.86 -33.82
CA PRO A 113 -1.47 -38.29 -32.72
C PRO A 113 -0.03 -37.80 -32.89
N GLU A 114 0.45 -37.68 -34.13
CA GLU A 114 1.84 -37.28 -34.43
C GLU A 114 2.14 -35.78 -34.15
N GLU A 115 1.12 -34.91 -34.21
CA GLU A 115 1.25 -33.48 -33.86
C GLU A 115 0.84 -33.19 -32.41
N ALA A 116 0.31 -34.19 -31.71
CA ALA A 116 -0.21 -34.03 -30.36
C ALA A 116 0.92 -33.82 -29.35
N TYR A 117 0.73 -32.88 -28.42
CA TYR A 117 1.69 -32.67 -27.32
C TYR A 117 1.83 -33.90 -26.42
N SER A 118 0.74 -34.63 -26.18
CA SER A 118 0.72 -35.84 -25.37
C SER A 118 -0.36 -36.79 -25.85
N GLU A 119 -0.04 -38.08 -25.87
CA GLU A 119 -0.99 -39.15 -26.16
C GLU A 119 -1.75 -39.62 -24.91
N THR A 120 -1.23 -39.29 -23.72
CA THR A 120 -1.68 -39.88 -22.44
C THR A 120 -2.21 -38.82 -21.47
N TYR A 121 -3.25 -38.08 -21.88
CA TYR A 121 -3.99 -37.22 -20.96
C TYR A 121 -4.79 -38.06 -19.94
N THR A 122 -4.64 -37.71 -18.67
CA THR A 122 -5.41 -38.32 -17.57
C THR A 122 -6.62 -37.47 -17.19
N HIS A 123 -6.47 -36.14 -17.27
CA HIS A 123 -7.49 -35.19 -16.87
C HIS A 123 -7.67 -34.05 -17.87
N CYS A 124 -8.75 -33.30 -17.72
CA CYS A 124 -9.05 -32.09 -18.47
C CYS A 124 -9.48 -30.98 -17.52
N GLU A 125 -8.93 -29.78 -17.75
CA GLU A 125 -9.34 -28.57 -17.07
C GLU A 125 -10.82 -28.27 -17.36
N ILE A 126 -11.57 -27.84 -16.34
CA ILE A 126 -13.00 -27.54 -16.50
C ILE A 126 -13.16 -26.31 -17.39
N HIS A 127 -12.46 -25.23 -17.02
CA HIS A 127 -12.32 -24.03 -17.83
C HIS A 127 -11.11 -23.22 -17.34
N PRO A 128 -10.19 -22.78 -18.22
CA PRO A 128 -9.00 -22.05 -17.81
C PRO A 128 -9.25 -20.77 -17.01
N SER A 129 -10.44 -20.16 -17.12
CA SER A 129 -10.79 -18.95 -16.34
C SER A 129 -10.88 -19.19 -14.83
N LEU A 130 -11.06 -20.43 -14.38
CA LEU A 130 -11.21 -20.76 -12.96
C LEU A 130 -9.90 -20.62 -12.17
N ILE A 131 -8.77 -20.44 -12.86
CA ILE A 131 -7.48 -20.08 -12.24
C ILE A 131 -7.51 -18.69 -11.58
N LEU A 132 -8.46 -17.83 -11.97
CA LEU A 132 -8.53 -16.46 -11.51
C LEU A 132 -9.15 -16.36 -10.11
N GLY A 133 -8.53 -15.55 -9.25
CA GLY A 133 -9.14 -15.17 -7.98
C GLY A 133 -10.36 -14.26 -8.15
N VAL A 134 -11.15 -14.11 -7.08
CA VAL A 134 -12.41 -13.35 -7.06
C VAL A 134 -12.30 -11.93 -7.62
N CYS A 135 -11.22 -11.21 -7.31
CA CYS A 135 -11.03 -9.83 -7.80
C CYS A 135 -10.58 -9.80 -9.27
N ALA A 136 -9.80 -10.79 -9.70
CA ALA A 136 -9.29 -10.86 -11.07
C ALA A 136 -10.36 -11.31 -12.06
N SER A 137 -11.32 -12.14 -11.63
CA SER A 137 -12.42 -12.61 -12.48
C SER A 137 -13.41 -11.52 -12.87
N ILE A 138 -13.40 -10.37 -12.19
CA ILE A 138 -14.24 -9.18 -12.48
C ILE A 138 -13.59 -8.29 -13.57
N ILE A 139 -12.31 -8.52 -13.88
CA ILE A 139 -11.59 -7.81 -14.94
C ILE A 139 -12.07 -8.36 -16.28
N PRO A 140 -12.58 -7.53 -17.21
CA PRO A 140 -12.92 -7.98 -18.55
C PRO A 140 -11.62 -8.19 -19.36
N PHE A 141 -11.57 -9.26 -20.17
CA PHE A 141 -10.41 -9.57 -21.03
C PHE A 141 -9.03 -9.47 -20.29
N PRO A 142 -8.84 -10.16 -19.15
CA PRO A 142 -7.60 -10.08 -18.40
C PRO A 142 -6.39 -10.67 -19.15
N ASP A 143 -6.64 -11.62 -20.06
CA ASP A 143 -5.68 -12.22 -20.98
C ASP A 143 -5.12 -11.24 -22.04
N HIS A 144 -5.81 -10.13 -22.30
CA HIS A 144 -5.38 -9.09 -23.23
C HIS A 144 -4.66 -7.89 -22.57
N ASN A 145 -4.41 -7.95 -21.25
CA ASN A 145 -3.69 -6.90 -20.53
C ASN A 145 -2.26 -7.34 -20.20
N GLN A 146 -1.37 -6.35 -20.04
CA GLN A 146 -0.07 -6.59 -19.42
C GLN A 146 -0.25 -7.08 -17.97
N SER A 147 0.40 -8.18 -17.60
CA SER A 147 0.23 -8.86 -16.30
C SER A 147 0.20 -7.93 -15.06
N PRO A 148 1.10 -6.94 -14.88
CA PRO A 148 1.08 -6.06 -13.72
C PRO A 148 -0.22 -5.27 -13.56
N ARG A 149 -0.90 -4.95 -14.67
CA ARG A 149 -2.16 -4.17 -14.67
C ARG A 149 -3.31 -4.97 -14.06
N ASN A 150 -3.34 -6.28 -14.29
CA ASN A 150 -4.33 -7.16 -13.67
C ASN A 150 -4.16 -7.20 -12.14
N THR A 151 -2.91 -7.26 -11.68
CA THR A 151 -2.58 -7.19 -10.24
C THR A 151 -3.00 -5.86 -9.63
N TYR A 152 -2.72 -4.75 -10.32
CA TYR A 152 -3.12 -3.42 -9.88
C TYR A 152 -4.64 -3.30 -9.75
N GLN A 153 -5.39 -3.77 -10.75
CA GLN A 153 -6.84 -3.74 -10.67
C GLN A 153 -7.36 -4.60 -9.52
N SER A 154 -6.80 -5.78 -9.31
CA SER A 154 -7.23 -6.66 -8.22
C SER A 154 -7.09 -5.99 -6.84
N ALA A 155 -6.04 -5.18 -6.64
CA ALA A 155 -5.87 -4.38 -5.44
C ALA A 155 -6.79 -3.15 -5.39
N MET A 156 -6.99 -2.48 -6.53
CA MET A 156 -7.82 -1.26 -6.61
C MET A 156 -9.32 -1.54 -6.53
N GLY A 157 -9.79 -2.69 -7.02
CA GLY A 157 -11.19 -3.11 -6.93
C GLY A 157 -11.67 -3.17 -5.48
N LYS A 158 -10.78 -3.49 -4.52
CA LYS A 158 -11.08 -3.46 -3.07
C LYS A 158 -11.32 -2.04 -2.52
N GLN A 159 -10.93 -1.01 -3.26
CA GLN A 159 -11.12 0.40 -2.92
C GLN A 159 -12.34 1.01 -3.61
N ALA A 160 -12.99 0.26 -4.51
CA ALA A 160 -14.16 0.72 -5.24
C ALA A 160 -15.35 0.90 -4.29
N MET A 161 -16.18 1.89 -4.60
CA MET A 161 -17.41 2.20 -3.89
C MET A 161 -18.59 1.54 -4.61
N GLY A 162 -19.54 1.02 -3.85
CA GLY A 162 -20.68 0.28 -4.39
C GLY A 162 -21.70 0.00 -3.31
N ILE A 163 -22.69 -0.84 -3.61
CA ILE A 163 -23.53 -1.42 -2.56
C ILE A 163 -22.81 -2.66 -2.07
N TYR A 164 -22.37 -2.65 -0.81
CA TYR A 164 -21.64 -3.77 -0.21
C TYR A 164 -22.58 -4.87 0.32
N VAL A 165 -23.72 -4.49 0.91
CA VAL A 165 -24.79 -5.39 1.34
C VAL A 165 -26.13 -4.66 1.21
N THR A 166 -27.22 -5.37 0.92
CA THR A 166 -28.57 -4.80 0.78
C THR A 166 -29.13 -4.21 2.08
N ASN A 167 -28.81 -4.79 3.23
CA ASN A 167 -29.29 -4.35 4.54
C ASN A 167 -28.45 -3.22 5.18
N TYR A 168 -27.62 -2.51 4.40
CA TYR A 168 -26.75 -1.44 4.91
C TYR A 168 -27.52 -0.33 5.65
N GLN A 169 -28.78 -0.10 5.30
CA GLN A 169 -29.64 0.89 5.96
C GLN A 169 -29.96 0.53 7.42
N LEU A 170 -30.07 -0.76 7.75
CA LEU A 170 -30.31 -1.22 9.11
C LEU A 170 -29.01 -1.41 9.90
N ARG A 171 -27.91 -1.64 9.19
CA ARG A 171 -26.62 -1.98 9.78
C ARG A 171 -25.87 -0.72 10.23
N MET A 172 -25.45 -0.69 11.49
CA MET A 172 -24.64 0.39 12.04
C MET A 172 -23.15 0.08 11.87
N ASP A 173 -22.58 0.38 10.70
CA ASP A 173 -21.13 0.24 10.45
C ASP A 173 -20.34 1.52 10.79
N THR A 174 -19.05 1.37 11.12
CA THR A 174 -18.19 2.51 11.47
C THR A 174 -17.96 3.45 10.30
N LEU A 175 -17.69 2.91 9.12
CA LEU A 175 -17.49 3.64 7.88
C LEU A 175 -18.16 2.84 6.77
N ALA A 176 -19.01 3.48 5.98
CA ALA A 176 -19.58 2.87 4.79
C ALA A 176 -19.71 3.90 3.67
N TYR A 177 -19.49 3.43 2.45
CA TYR A 177 -19.61 4.22 1.23
C TYR A 177 -20.59 3.52 0.31
N VAL A 178 -21.63 4.22 -0.12
CA VAL A 178 -22.69 3.67 -0.97
C VAL A 178 -22.90 4.57 -2.18
N LEU A 179 -22.87 4.02 -3.38
CA LEU A 179 -23.19 4.77 -4.60
C LEU A 179 -24.70 5.03 -4.70
N TYR A 180 -25.08 6.18 -5.25
CA TYR A 180 -26.49 6.52 -5.49
C TYR A 180 -27.10 5.62 -6.58
N TYR A 181 -26.40 5.50 -7.71
CA TYR A 181 -26.89 4.79 -8.90
C TYR A 181 -25.84 3.81 -9.42
N PRO A 182 -25.57 2.70 -8.71
CA PRO A 182 -24.68 1.67 -9.21
C PRO A 182 -25.33 0.98 -10.43
N GLN A 183 -24.54 0.67 -11.45
CA GLN A 183 -25.02 0.08 -12.70
C GLN A 183 -24.39 -1.28 -12.93
N LYS A 184 -25.09 -2.15 -13.65
CA LYS A 184 -24.49 -3.40 -14.16
C LYS A 184 -23.44 -3.05 -15.21
N PRO A 185 -22.24 -3.64 -15.19
CA PRO A 185 -21.30 -3.49 -16.28
C PRO A 185 -21.91 -4.03 -17.58
N LEU A 186 -21.80 -3.28 -18.69
CA LEU A 186 -22.28 -3.76 -20.01
C LEU A 186 -21.49 -4.96 -20.53
N VAL A 187 -20.22 -5.02 -20.13
CA VAL A 187 -19.26 -6.06 -20.51
C VAL A 187 -18.92 -6.86 -19.27
N THR A 188 -19.36 -8.12 -19.23
CA THR A 188 -19.32 -8.98 -18.05
C THR A 188 -18.60 -10.29 -18.34
N THR A 189 -17.91 -10.84 -17.34
CA THR A 189 -17.44 -12.22 -17.38
C THR A 189 -18.53 -13.13 -16.82
N ARG A 190 -18.56 -14.40 -17.23
CA ARG A 190 -19.50 -15.39 -16.67
C ARG A 190 -19.32 -15.59 -15.17
N ALA A 191 -18.09 -15.46 -14.67
CA ALA A 191 -17.79 -15.53 -13.24
C ALA A 191 -18.55 -14.47 -12.41
N MET A 192 -18.89 -13.31 -12.98
CA MET A 192 -19.66 -12.28 -12.27
C MET A 192 -21.08 -12.71 -11.90
N GLU A 193 -21.64 -13.68 -12.60
CA GLU A 193 -22.96 -14.24 -12.29
C GLU A 193 -22.91 -15.01 -10.96
N HIS A 194 -21.91 -15.88 -10.81
CA HIS A 194 -21.68 -16.65 -9.60
C HIS A 194 -21.24 -15.78 -8.41
N LEU A 195 -20.53 -14.68 -8.67
CA LEU A 195 -20.15 -13.70 -7.63
C LEU A 195 -21.27 -12.73 -7.27
N HIS A 196 -22.43 -12.81 -7.93
CA HIS A 196 -23.55 -11.88 -7.79
C HIS A 196 -23.17 -10.39 -7.99
N PHE A 197 -22.07 -10.12 -8.70
CA PHE A 197 -21.59 -8.76 -8.96
C PHE A 197 -22.60 -7.93 -9.79
N ARG A 198 -23.41 -8.62 -10.59
CA ARG A 198 -24.51 -8.01 -11.36
C ARG A 198 -25.64 -7.48 -10.47
N GLN A 199 -25.85 -8.08 -9.31
CA GLN A 199 -26.89 -7.67 -8.38
C GLN A 199 -26.40 -6.53 -7.48
N LEU A 200 -25.12 -6.57 -7.09
CA LEU A 200 -24.47 -5.58 -6.24
C LEU A 200 -23.23 -4.97 -6.93
N PRO A 201 -23.43 -4.04 -7.90
CA PRO A 201 -22.32 -3.44 -8.62
C PRO A 201 -21.56 -2.38 -7.82
N ALA A 202 -20.30 -2.20 -8.19
CA ALA A 202 -19.35 -1.24 -7.59
C ALA A 202 -18.88 -0.13 -8.53
N GLY A 203 -19.73 0.34 -9.45
CA GLY A 203 -19.36 1.28 -10.50
C GLY A 203 -20.51 1.70 -11.39
N ILE A 204 -20.19 2.49 -12.41
CA ILE A 204 -21.13 3.10 -13.35
C ILE A 204 -20.54 2.99 -14.76
N ASN A 205 -21.37 2.70 -15.77
CA ASN A 205 -20.93 2.79 -17.16
C ASN A 205 -20.85 4.27 -17.55
N ALA A 206 -19.65 4.73 -17.88
CA ALA A 206 -19.38 6.10 -18.31
C ALA A 206 -19.16 6.12 -19.82
N ILE A 207 -19.64 7.16 -20.51
CA ILE A 207 -19.22 7.42 -21.89
C ILE A 207 -17.81 8.01 -21.85
N VAL A 208 -16.83 7.25 -22.35
CA VAL A 208 -15.42 7.61 -22.28
C VAL A 208 -14.91 7.98 -23.67
N ALA A 209 -14.32 9.16 -23.78
CA ALA A 209 -13.58 9.61 -24.95
C ALA A 209 -12.08 9.54 -24.68
N ILE A 210 -11.30 9.02 -25.63
CA ILE A 210 -9.84 9.04 -25.57
C ILE A 210 -9.34 10.16 -26.50
N SER A 211 -8.98 11.30 -25.92
CA SER A 211 -8.59 12.51 -26.66
C SER A 211 -7.69 13.44 -25.84
N CYS A 212 -6.79 14.16 -26.50
CA CYS A 212 -6.10 15.30 -25.91
C CYS A 212 -7.02 16.53 -25.99
N TYR A 213 -7.53 16.99 -24.84
CA TYR A 213 -8.45 18.13 -24.79
C TYR A 213 -8.04 19.09 -23.66
N SER A 214 -7.86 20.38 -23.96
CA SER A 214 -7.54 21.46 -23.00
C SER A 214 -6.29 21.32 -22.12
N GLY A 215 -5.61 20.17 -22.12
CA GLY A 215 -4.40 19.90 -21.32
C GLY A 215 -4.68 19.41 -19.89
N TYR A 216 -5.90 19.57 -19.36
CA TYR A 216 -6.26 19.17 -17.99
C TYR A 216 -6.48 17.65 -17.78
N ASN A 217 -6.20 16.84 -18.79
CA ASN A 217 -6.18 15.37 -18.69
C ASN A 217 -4.76 14.77 -18.85
N GLN A 218 -3.70 15.56 -18.67
CA GLN A 218 -2.31 15.07 -18.73
C GLN A 218 -1.91 14.26 -17.48
N GLU A 219 -0.90 13.40 -17.61
CA GLU A 219 -0.30 12.66 -16.48
C GLU A 219 -1.32 11.96 -15.56
N ASP A 220 -2.14 11.08 -16.14
CA ASP A 220 -3.19 10.30 -15.45
C ASP A 220 -4.34 11.11 -14.85
N SER A 221 -4.44 12.41 -15.14
CA SER A 221 -5.66 13.14 -14.86
C SER A 221 -6.76 12.86 -15.90
N VAL A 222 -8.01 13.01 -15.48
CA VAL A 222 -9.18 12.85 -16.34
C VAL A 222 -10.03 14.12 -16.28
N ILE A 223 -10.59 14.50 -17.42
CA ILE A 223 -11.60 15.55 -17.47
C ILE A 223 -12.97 14.90 -17.28
N MET A 224 -13.83 15.48 -16.45
CA MET A 224 -15.16 14.96 -16.19
C MET A 224 -16.24 15.97 -16.59
N ASN A 225 -17.40 15.49 -17.03
CA ASN A 225 -18.53 16.34 -17.38
C ASN A 225 -19.29 16.80 -16.12
N GLN A 226 -19.27 18.09 -15.84
CA GLN A 226 -19.96 18.73 -14.73
C GLN A 226 -21.48 18.52 -14.82
N SER A 227 -22.07 18.65 -16.01
CA SER A 227 -23.51 18.42 -16.20
C SER A 227 -23.92 16.99 -15.87
N SER A 228 -23.05 16.00 -16.12
CA SER A 228 -23.27 14.62 -15.68
C SER A 228 -23.19 14.50 -14.15
N ILE A 229 -22.21 15.14 -13.50
CA ILE A 229 -22.09 15.19 -12.03
C ILE A 229 -23.33 15.83 -11.38
N ASP A 230 -23.85 16.90 -11.97
CA ASP A 230 -25.03 17.62 -11.50
C ASP A 230 -26.31 16.76 -11.59
N ARG A 231 -26.39 15.89 -12.60
CA ARG A 231 -27.47 14.89 -12.75
C ARG A 231 -27.33 13.70 -11.78
N GLY A 232 -26.20 13.55 -11.10
CA GLY A 232 -25.99 12.51 -10.10
C GLY A 232 -24.88 11.50 -10.42
N PHE A 233 -24.09 11.74 -11.47
CA PHE A 233 -22.97 10.88 -11.86
C PHE A 233 -22.00 10.69 -10.68
N PHE A 234 -21.70 9.42 -10.37
CA PHE A 234 -20.83 9.01 -9.26
C PHE A 234 -21.10 9.62 -7.88
N ARG A 235 -22.30 10.17 -7.61
CA ARG A 235 -22.67 10.62 -6.25
C ARG A 235 -22.65 9.44 -5.29
N SER A 236 -22.15 9.67 -4.08
CA SER A 236 -22.08 8.65 -3.03
C SER A 236 -22.58 9.19 -1.70
N LEU A 237 -23.10 8.28 -0.87
CA LEU A 237 -23.38 8.48 0.54
C LEU A 237 -22.18 7.98 1.35
N PHE A 238 -21.72 8.82 2.25
CA PHE A 238 -20.76 8.47 3.27
C PHE A 238 -21.47 8.35 4.61
N PHE A 239 -21.44 7.16 5.18
CA PHE A 239 -21.93 6.89 6.52
C PHE A 239 -20.78 6.76 7.49
N ARG A 240 -20.96 7.34 8.66
CA ARG A 240 -20.03 7.22 9.76
C ARG A 240 -20.79 7.00 11.06
N SER A 241 -20.38 6.02 11.86
CA SER A 241 -20.97 5.83 13.19
C SER A 241 -20.02 6.23 14.31
N TYR A 242 -20.55 6.93 15.31
CA TYR A 242 -19.90 7.19 16.58
C TYR A 242 -20.55 6.31 17.62
N ARG A 243 -19.73 5.69 18.47
CA ARG A 243 -20.19 4.85 19.58
C ARG A 243 -19.68 5.44 20.88
N ASP A 244 -20.52 5.41 21.91
CA ASP A 244 -20.14 5.75 23.27
C ASP A 244 -20.93 4.85 24.23
N GLU A 245 -20.37 4.64 25.41
CA GLU A 245 -20.96 3.77 26.44
C GLU A 245 -20.71 4.37 27.81
N GLU A 246 -21.66 4.21 28.74
CA GLU A 246 -21.44 4.61 30.13
C GLU A 246 -20.39 3.70 30.78
N LYS A 247 -19.48 4.28 31.56
CA LYS A 247 -18.49 3.50 32.33
C LYS A 247 -18.85 3.47 33.82
N LYS A 248 -18.71 2.28 34.40
CA LYS A 248 -18.69 2.07 35.85
C LYS A 248 -17.26 2.17 36.38
N MET A 249 -17.10 2.72 37.58
CA MET A 249 -15.84 2.69 38.31
C MET A 249 -16.09 1.95 39.63
N GLY A 250 -15.83 0.65 39.66
CA GLY A 250 -16.28 -0.23 40.74
C GLY A 250 -17.80 -0.47 40.68
N THR A 251 -18.49 -0.35 41.82
CA THR A 251 -19.93 -0.65 41.93
C THR A 251 -20.85 0.54 41.55
N LEU A 252 -20.31 1.76 41.47
CA LEU A 252 -21.08 2.96 41.14
C LEU A 252 -20.98 3.31 39.64
N VAL A 253 -22.14 3.56 39.03
CA VAL A 253 -22.23 4.21 37.71
C VAL A 253 -21.78 5.65 37.89
N LYS A 254 -20.70 6.03 37.20
CA LYS A 254 -20.10 7.36 37.32
C LYS A 254 -20.29 8.20 36.06
N GLU A 255 -20.82 7.63 34.98
CA GLU A 255 -21.03 8.39 33.75
C GLU A 255 -22.47 8.27 33.31
N GLU A 256 -23.06 9.41 32.99
CA GLU A 256 -24.46 9.50 32.56
C GLU A 256 -24.56 10.27 31.24
N PHE A 257 -25.39 9.76 30.33
CA PHE A 257 -25.83 10.53 29.16
C PHE A 257 -26.86 11.56 29.57
N GLY A 258 -26.62 12.80 29.18
CA GLY A 258 -27.48 13.92 29.47
C GLY A 258 -26.90 15.21 28.91
N ARG A 259 -27.75 16.23 28.77
CA ARG A 259 -27.33 17.53 28.26
C ARG A 259 -26.48 18.29 29.29
N PRO A 260 -25.21 18.60 29.00
CA PRO A 260 -24.37 19.34 29.94
C PRO A 260 -24.73 20.83 29.98
N ASN A 261 -24.86 21.39 31.18
CA ASN A 261 -25.15 22.81 31.40
C ASN A 261 -23.88 23.58 31.79
N ARG A 262 -23.66 24.74 31.17
CA ARG A 262 -22.49 25.63 31.43
C ARG A 262 -22.35 26.06 32.90
N GLU A 263 -23.44 26.06 33.65
CA GLU A 263 -23.45 26.47 35.05
C GLU A 263 -22.82 25.41 35.97
N ASN A 264 -23.07 24.13 35.67
CA ASN A 264 -22.75 23.01 36.56
C ASN A 264 -21.61 22.11 36.06
N THR A 265 -21.24 22.22 34.77
CA THR A 265 -20.23 21.36 34.14
C THR A 265 -18.90 22.07 33.93
N MET A 266 -17.81 21.41 34.33
CA MET A 266 -16.46 21.85 34.10
C MET A 266 -15.90 21.21 32.83
N GLY A 267 -15.17 22.00 32.03
CA GLY A 267 -14.40 21.49 30.88
C GLY A 267 -15.24 21.19 29.65
N MET A 268 -16.35 21.91 29.45
CA MET A 268 -17.13 21.81 28.21
C MET A 268 -16.26 22.08 26.98
N ARG A 269 -16.53 21.35 25.91
CA ARG A 269 -15.90 21.54 24.61
C ARG A 269 -16.35 22.85 23.97
N HIS A 270 -15.60 23.30 22.96
CA HIS A 270 -15.88 24.52 22.20
C HIS A 270 -17.09 24.42 21.27
N GLY A 271 -17.61 23.21 21.02
CA GLY A 271 -18.77 22.95 20.17
C GLY A 271 -20.11 23.42 20.73
N SER A 272 -21.13 23.47 19.86
CA SER A 272 -22.52 23.70 20.28
C SER A 272 -23.13 22.43 20.88
N TYR A 273 -23.83 22.60 22.00
CA TYR A 273 -24.64 21.59 22.69
C TYR A 273 -26.14 21.85 22.50
N ASP A 274 -26.51 22.83 21.67
CA ASP A 274 -27.91 23.25 21.48
C ASP A 274 -28.69 22.26 20.63
N LYS A 275 -27.97 21.39 19.91
CA LYS A 275 -28.50 20.35 19.03
C LYS A 275 -28.76 19.02 19.76
N LEU A 276 -28.52 18.98 21.07
CA LEU A 276 -28.79 17.82 21.90
C LEU A 276 -30.15 17.95 22.55
N ASP A 277 -30.90 16.86 22.58
CA ASP A 277 -32.12 16.73 23.35
C ASP A 277 -31.79 16.53 24.85
N ASP A 278 -32.82 16.45 25.69
CA ASP A 278 -32.66 16.32 27.15
C ASP A 278 -31.95 15.01 27.56
N ASP A 279 -32.03 13.98 26.71
CA ASP A 279 -31.30 12.71 26.84
C ASP A 279 -29.80 12.84 26.52
N GLY A 280 -29.35 14.02 26.07
CA GLY A 280 -27.98 14.30 25.68
C GLY A 280 -27.62 13.79 24.29
N LEU A 281 -28.58 13.45 23.42
CA LEU A 281 -28.31 12.91 22.08
C LEU A 281 -28.84 13.84 20.99
N ALA A 282 -28.18 13.85 19.84
CA ALA A 282 -28.66 14.59 18.69
C ALA A 282 -29.76 13.80 17.95
N PRO A 283 -30.99 14.33 17.79
CA PRO A 283 -32.08 13.58 17.15
C PRO A 283 -31.81 13.35 15.65
N PRO A 284 -32.29 12.22 15.08
CA PRO A 284 -32.22 11.97 13.64
C PRO A 284 -32.82 13.11 12.81
N GLY A 285 -32.18 13.45 11.69
CA GLY A 285 -32.55 14.57 10.84
C GLY A 285 -31.83 15.89 11.17
N THR A 286 -31.16 15.98 12.32
CA THR A 286 -30.42 17.19 12.70
C THR A 286 -29.15 17.36 11.85
N ARG A 287 -28.92 18.58 11.35
CA ARG A 287 -27.70 18.93 10.62
C ARG A 287 -26.57 19.27 11.59
N VAL A 288 -25.47 18.54 11.49
CA VAL A 288 -24.29 18.66 12.36
C VAL A 288 -23.04 18.95 11.52
N SER A 289 -22.14 19.78 12.05
CA SER A 289 -20.95 20.27 11.35
C SER A 289 -19.79 20.51 12.31
N GLY A 290 -18.59 20.11 11.89
CA GLY A 290 -17.34 20.50 12.56
C GLY A 290 -17.23 20.01 13.99
N GLU A 291 -17.30 20.93 14.95
CA GLU A 291 -17.12 20.68 16.39
C GLU A 291 -18.43 20.43 17.14
N ASP A 292 -19.57 20.41 16.46
CA ASP A 292 -20.86 20.12 17.10
C ASP A 292 -20.83 18.83 17.93
N VAL A 293 -21.41 18.90 19.12
CA VAL A 293 -21.50 17.75 20.01
C VAL A 293 -22.69 16.88 19.60
N ILE A 294 -22.44 15.57 19.47
CA ILE A 294 -23.46 14.60 19.04
C ILE A 294 -23.90 13.68 20.18
N ILE A 295 -23.04 13.48 21.18
CA ILE A 295 -23.32 12.68 22.38
C ILE A 295 -22.84 13.47 23.59
N GLY A 296 -23.79 13.93 24.40
CA GLY A 296 -23.62 14.60 25.68
C GLY A 296 -23.37 13.58 26.78
N LYS A 297 -22.24 13.69 27.47
CA LYS A 297 -21.84 12.74 28.50
C LYS A 297 -21.16 13.44 29.65
N THR A 298 -21.60 13.18 30.87
CA THR A 298 -21.06 13.83 32.07
C THR A 298 -20.62 12.82 33.12
N SER A 299 -19.64 13.20 33.95
CA SER A 299 -19.23 12.44 35.13
C SER A 299 -19.22 13.32 36.38
N PRO A 300 -19.69 12.85 37.55
CA PRO A 300 -19.62 13.62 38.77
C PRO A 300 -18.18 13.67 39.27
N ILE A 301 -17.78 14.87 39.69
CA ILE A 301 -16.48 15.11 40.31
C ILE A 301 -16.62 14.73 41.79
N ALA A 302 -15.75 13.85 42.27
CA ALA A 302 -15.68 13.57 43.71
C ALA A 302 -15.22 14.86 44.41
N GLN A 303 -16.03 15.39 45.33
CA GLN A 303 -15.62 16.50 46.17
C GLN A 303 -14.61 15.98 47.20
N ASP A 304 -13.38 16.47 47.15
CA ASP A 304 -12.43 16.27 48.25
C ASP A 304 -12.78 17.28 49.34
N ASP A 305 -13.25 16.80 50.49
CA ASP A 305 -13.63 17.59 51.68
C ASP A 305 -12.48 18.43 52.30
N SER A 306 -11.26 18.34 51.74
CA SER A 306 -10.05 18.99 52.25
C SER A 306 -9.89 20.46 51.82
N GLN A 307 -10.68 20.95 50.87
CA GLN A 307 -10.69 22.36 50.45
C GLN A 307 -12.11 22.92 50.58
N GLY A 308 -12.40 23.63 51.67
CA GLY A 308 -13.72 24.18 52.03
C GLY A 308 -14.29 25.26 51.12
N ALA A 309 -14.10 25.16 49.80
CA ALA A 309 -14.80 25.95 48.79
C ALA A 309 -15.78 25.03 48.06
N SER A 310 -17.08 25.30 48.16
CA SER A 310 -18.10 24.66 47.34
C SER A 310 -17.71 24.82 45.87
N SER A 311 -17.22 23.75 45.23
CA SER A 311 -16.87 23.79 43.81
C SER A 311 -18.13 24.17 43.03
N ARG A 312 -18.08 25.31 42.32
CA ARG A 312 -19.18 25.78 41.43
C ARG A 312 -19.63 24.71 40.44
N TYR A 313 -18.72 23.82 40.06
CA TYR A 313 -18.97 22.74 39.13
C TYR A 313 -19.04 21.39 39.86
N THR A 314 -20.13 20.66 39.63
CA THR A 314 -20.40 19.33 40.18
C THR A 314 -20.09 18.23 39.17
N LEU A 315 -20.18 18.55 37.88
CA LEU A 315 -20.02 17.61 36.78
C LEU A 315 -18.79 17.96 35.93
N ARG A 316 -18.20 16.96 35.29
CA ARG A 316 -17.15 17.09 34.27
C ARG A 316 -17.66 16.57 32.94
N ASP A 317 -17.36 17.31 31.89
CA ASP A 317 -17.77 16.93 30.53
C ASP A 317 -16.85 15.86 29.93
N HIS A 318 -17.45 14.80 29.39
CA HIS A 318 -16.82 13.72 28.63
C HIS A 318 -17.52 13.49 27.28
N SER A 319 -18.31 14.45 26.82
CA SER A 319 -19.08 14.39 25.58
C SER A 319 -18.22 14.04 24.36
N THR A 320 -18.84 13.42 23.36
CA THR A 320 -18.21 13.10 22.08
C THR A 320 -18.65 14.10 21.02
N SER A 321 -17.69 14.85 20.48
CA SER A 321 -17.90 15.80 19.38
C SER A 321 -17.67 15.16 18.02
N LEU A 322 -18.27 15.75 16.99
CA LEU A 322 -17.94 15.44 15.61
C LEU A 322 -16.47 15.78 15.31
N ARG A 323 -15.91 15.19 14.23
CA ARG A 323 -14.58 15.58 13.76
C ARG A 323 -14.68 16.86 12.94
N HIS A 324 -13.72 17.76 13.14
CA HIS A 324 -13.63 19.07 12.48
C HIS A 324 -13.81 19.05 10.95
N SER A 325 -13.29 18.02 10.26
CA SER A 325 -13.35 17.90 8.80
C SER A 325 -14.66 17.29 8.28
N GLU A 326 -15.60 16.93 9.15
CA GLU A 326 -16.81 16.21 8.79
C GLU A 326 -18.04 17.07 9.00
N SER A 327 -19.00 16.90 8.10
CA SER A 327 -20.31 17.51 8.18
C SER A 327 -21.34 16.56 7.60
N GLY A 328 -22.57 16.65 8.07
CA GLY A 328 -23.63 15.77 7.63
C GLY A 328 -24.92 15.95 8.40
N MET A 329 -25.78 14.96 8.27
CA MET A 329 -27.04 14.86 8.98
C MET A 329 -27.03 13.60 9.83
N VAL A 330 -27.60 13.66 11.02
CA VAL A 330 -27.83 12.44 11.83
C VAL A 330 -28.85 11.58 11.09
N ASP A 331 -28.49 10.34 10.82
CA ASP A 331 -29.30 9.39 10.05
C ASP A 331 -30.12 8.50 10.98
N GLN A 332 -29.45 7.88 11.96
CA GLN A 332 -30.11 7.02 12.95
C GLN A 332 -29.33 7.05 14.27
N VAL A 333 -30.06 7.01 15.37
CA VAL A 333 -29.51 6.84 16.72
C VAL A 333 -30.00 5.50 17.25
N LEU A 334 -29.07 4.65 17.66
CA LEU A 334 -29.35 3.37 18.31
C LEU A 334 -29.02 3.50 19.79
N LEU A 335 -30.03 3.26 20.62
CA LEU A 335 -29.95 3.17 22.08
C LEU A 335 -30.14 1.71 22.46
N THR A 336 -29.18 1.13 23.16
CA THR A 336 -29.26 -0.24 23.68
C THR A 336 -28.54 -0.34 25.01
N THR A 337 -28.60 -1.50 25.65
CA THR A 337 -27.89 -1.80 26.89
C THR A 337 -26.76 -2.77 26.60
N ASN A 338 -25.57 -2.49 27.15
CA ASN A 338 -24.46 -3.43 27.15
C ASN A 338 -24.77 -4.64 28.05
N ALA A 339 -23.92 -5.67 27.98
CA ALA A 339 -24.02 -6.86 28.84
C ALA A 339 -24.01 -6.50 30.34
N ASP A 340 -23.37 -5.38 30.72
CA ASP A 340 -23.29 -4.89 32.10
C ASP A 340 -24.52 -4.07 32.55
N GLY A 341 -25.58 -4.02 31.73
CA GLY A 341 -26.81 -3.25 31.98
C GLY A 341 -26.65 -1.73 31.85
N LEU A 342 -25.54 -1.26 31.28
CA LEU A 342 -25.24 0.16 31.06
C LEU A 342 -25.77 0.65 29.72
N ARG A 343 -26.11 1.94 29.62
CA ARG A 343 -26.55 2.51 28.34
C ARG A 343 -25.39 2.55 27.35
N PHE A 344 -25.67 2.12 26.13
CA PHE A 344 -24.78 2.12 24.99
C PHE A 344 -25.48 2.86 23.84
N VAL A 345 -24.78 3.84 23.27
CA VAL A 345 -25.32 4.67 22.21
C VAL A 345 -24.45 4.56 20.98
N LYS A 346 -25.12 4.44 19.83
CA LYS A 346 -24.47 4.53 18.53
C LYS A 346 -25.22 5.51 17.64
N VAL A 347 -24.56 6.61 17.30
CA VAL A 347 -25.09 7.65 16.41
C VAL A 347 -24.48 7.47 15.02
N ARG A 348 -25.30 7.19 14.00
CA ARG A 348 -24.89 7.16 12.60
C ARG A 348 -25.21 8.49 11.95
N MET A 349 -24.19 9.09 11.33
CA MET A 349 -24.33 10.26 10.48
C MET A 349 -24.20 9.87 9.00
N ARG A 350 -24.89 10.61 8.14
CA ARG A 350 -24.78 10.52 6.70
C ARG A 350 -24.31 11.84 6.11
N SER A 351 -23.46 11.75 5.10
CA SER A 351 -22.97 12.89 4.32
C SER A 351 -23.04 12.54 2.85
N VAL A 352 -23.45 13.50 2.02
CA VAL A 352 -23.47 13.32 0.56
C VAL A 352 -22.15 13.77 -0.01
N ARG A 353 -21.49 12.91 -0.77
CA ARG A 353 -20.21 13.17 -1.42
C ARG A 353 -20.41 13.24 -2.92
N ILE A 354 -20.31 14.45 -3.45
CA ILE A 354 -20.34 14.73 -4.88
C ILE A 354 -18.90 14.60 -5.41
N PRO A 355 -18.67 14.05 -6.60
CA PRO A 355 -17.35 14.09 -7.25
C PRO A 355 -16.80 15.51 -7.32
N GLN A 356 -15.52 15.67 -6.97
CA GLN A 356 -14.81 16.95 -7.04
C GLN A 356 -13.45 16.79 -7.72
N ILE A 357 -12.82 17.91 -8.07
CA ILE A 357 -11.46 17.94 -8.60
C ILE A 357 -10.50 17.28 -7.60
N GLY A 358 -9.66 16.36 -8.10
CA GLY A 358 -8.71 15.54 -7.34
C GLY A 358 -9.28 14.23 -6.79
N ASP A 359 -10.60 13.98 -6.89
CA ASP A 359 -11.18 12.69 -6.55
C ASP A 359 -10.68 11.60 -7.50
N LYS A 360 -10.57 10.37 -6.98
CA LYS A 360 -9.93 9.26 -7.66
C LYS A 360 -10.96 8.33 -8.29
N PHE A 361 -10.73 8.00 -9.55
CA PHE A 361 -11.50 7.07 -10.35
C PHE A 361 -10.57 6.04 -10.98
N SER A 362 -11.10 4.87 -11.32
CA SER A 362 -10.35 3.84 -12.04
C SER A 362 -11.24 3.13 -13.04
N SER A 363 -10.67 2.77 -14.20
CA SER A 363 -11.25 1.72 -15.05
C SER A 363 -11.03 0.34 -14.38
N ARG A 364 -11.56 -0.73 -15.00
CA ARG A 364 -11.26 -2.12 -14.60
C ARG A 364 -9.94 -2.66 -15.13
N HIS A 365 -9.08 -1.82 -15.72
CA HIS A 365 -7.79 -2.24 -16.29
C HIS A 365 -6.60 -1.67 -15.53
N GLY A 366 -6.82 -1.25 -14.28
CA GLY A 366 -5.80 -0.64 -13.45
C GLY A 366 -5.39 0.77 -13.92
N GLN A 367 -6.28 1.47 -14.63
CA GLN A 367 -6.08 2.85 -15.04
C GLN A 367 -6.70 3.80 -14.01
N LYS A 368 -5.92 4.08 -12.96
CA LYS A 368 -6.30 5.05 -11.95
C LYS A 368 -6.03 6.47 -12.42
N GLY A 369 -7.00 7.35 -12.24
CA GLY A 369 -6.83 8.77 -12.51
C GLY A 369 -7.54 9.66 -11.49
N THR A 370 -7.10 10.91 -11.42
CA THR A 370 -7.75 11.96 -10.64
C THR A 370 -8.50 12.91 -11.54
N VAL A 371 -9.64 13.44 -11.09
CA VAL A 371 -10.33 14.51 -11.84
C VAL A 371 -9.43 15.75 -11.89
N GLY A 372 -8.98 16.13 -13.08
CA GLY A 372 -8.15 17.32 -13.29
C GLY A 372 -8.98 18.60 -13.42
N MET A 373 -10.05 18.52 -14.21
CA MET A 373 -10.98 19.61 -14.45
C MET A 373 -12.38 19.05 -14.72
N THR A 374 -13.39 19.84 -14.39
CA THR A 374 -14.79 19.58 -14.73
C THR A 374 -15.29 20.63 -15.71
N TYR A 375 -15.83 20.22 -16.86
CA TYR A 375 -16.44 21.14 -17.85
C TYR A 375 -17.94 20.91 -17.94
N THR A 376 -18.69 21.97 -18.20
CA THR A 376 -20.12 21.84 -18.52
C THR A 376 -20.32 21.25 -19.93
N GLN A 377 -21.54 20.81 -20.23
CA GLN A 377 -21.85 20.08 -21.46
C GLN A 377 -21.53 20.90 -22.73
N GLU A 378 -21.71 22.22 -22.69
CA GLU A 378 -21.43 23.13 -23.80
C GLU A 378 -19.95 23.24 -24.18
N ASP A 379 -19.05 23.11 -23.20
CA ASP A 379 -17.60 23.18 -23.42
C ASP A 379 -16.99 21.83 -23.81
N MET A 380 -17.76 20.74 -23.64
CA MET A 380 -17.31 19.40 -23.97
C MET A 380 -17.43 19.12 -25.49
N PRO A 381 -16.53 18.30 -26.06
CA PRO A 381 -16.69 17.87 -27.43
C PRO A 381 -17.93 16.97 -27.57
N TRP A 382 -18.61 17.06 -28.71
CA TRP A 382 -19.84 16.29 -28.97
C TRP A 382 -19.77 15.57 -30.33
N THR A 383 -20.47 14.44 -30.46
CA THR A 383 -20.54 13.63 -31.68
C THR A 383 -21.60 14.15 -32.65
N VAL A 384 -21.65 13.67 -33.90
CA VAL A 384 -22.72 14.04 -34.85
C VAL A 384 -24.14 13.77 -34.29
N GLU A 385 -24.26 12.79 -33.39
CA GLU A 385 -25.51 12.41 -32.72
C GLU A 385 -25.87 13.32 -31.53
N GLY A 386 -24.99 14.26 -31.15
CA GLY A 386 -25.18 15.13 -30.00
C GLY A 386 -24.74 14.53 -28.66
N ILE A 387 -24.00 13.40 -28.67
CA ILE A 387 -23.52 12.75 -27.44
C ILE A 387 -22.27 13.48 -26.95
N THR A 388 -22.28 13.88 -25.68
CA THR A 388 -21.11 14.40 -24.97
C THR A 388 -20.53 13.33 -24.04
N PRO A 389 -19.20 13.16 -23.98
CA PRO A 389 -18.59 12.20 -23.08
C PRO A 389 -18.76 12.61 -21.61
N ASP A 390 -18.82 11.62 -20.73
CA ASP A 390 -18.82 11.82 -19.28
C ASP A 390 -17.40 11.99 -18.76
N ILE A 391 -16.44 11.27 -19.34
CA ILE A 391 -15.03 11.27 -18.97
C ILE A 391 -14.16 11.35 -20.23
N ILE A 392 -13.15 12.22 -20.23
CA ILE A 392 -12.13 12.26 -21.27
C ILE A 392 -10.79 11.84 -20.67
N VAL A 393 -10.22 10.78 -21.24
CA VAL A 393 -8.91 10.22 -20.88
C VAL A 393 -7.89 10.61 -21.95
N ASN A 394 -6.66 10.83 -21.54
CA ASN A 394 -5.59 11.18 -22.46
C ASN A 394 -5.04 9.94 -23.20
N PRO A 395 -4.88 10.01 -24.54
CA PRO A 395 -4.29 8.95 -25.35
C PRO A 395 -2.92 8.46 -24.88
N HIS A 396 -2.08 9.33 -24.30
CA HIS A 396 -0.75 8.95 -23.82
C HIS A 396 -0.78 7.89 -22.72
N ALA A 397 -1.93 7.70 -22.06
CA ALA A 397 -2.08 6.69 -21.03
C ALA A 397 -2.10 5.25 -21.56
N ILE A 398 -2.36 5.03 -22.86
CA ILE A 398 -2.55 3.68 -23.42
C ILE A 398 -1.23 3.02 -23.86
N PRO A 399 -0.34 3.65 -24.66
CA PRO A 399 0.84 2.96 -25.20
C PRO A 399 1.82 2.48 -24.14
N SER A 400 2.12 3.32 -23.14
CA SER A 400 3.07 3.00 -22.07
C SER A 400 2.56 1.94 -21.10
N ARG A 401 1.23 1.78 -21.01
CA ARG A 401 0.57 0.87 -20.07
C ARG A 401 0.07 -0.42 -20.70
N MET A 402 -0.01 -0.45 -22.03
CA MET A 402 -0.42 -1.60 -22.83
C MET A 402 -1.74 -2.22 -22.35
N THR A 403 -2.71 -1.38 -21.95
CA THR A 403 -4.03 -1.79 -21.46
C THR A 403 -5.02 -1.94 -22.63
N ILE A 404 -4.72 -2.87 -23.53
CA ILE A 404 -5.53 -3.11 -24.75
C ILE A 404 -6.93 -3.61 -24.38
N GLY A 405 -7.06 -4.39 -23.28
CA GLY A 405 -8.36 -4.85 -22.79
C GLY A 405 -9.37 -3.72 -22.56
N GLN A 406 -8.92 -2.52 -22.15
CA GLN A 406 -9.81 -1.36 -21.97
C GLN A 406 -10.40 -0.87 -23.30
N LEU A 407 -9.63 -0.93 -24.38
CA LEU A 407 -10.12 -0.57 -25.71
C LEU A 407 -11.14 -1.61 -26.20
N ILE A 408 -10.87 -2.90 -25.97
CA ILE A 408 -11.79 -3.99 -26.33
C ILE A 408 -13.09 -3.87 -25.51
N GLU A 409 -13.00 -3.59 -24.21
CA GLU A 409 -14.16 -3.33 -23.34
C GLU A 409 -15.02 -2.19 -23.90
N CYS A 410 -14.39 -1.09 -24.34
CA CYS A 410 -15.10 0.07 -24.86
C CYS A 410 -15.86 -0.23 -26.17
N ILE A 411 -15.25 -0.94 -27.12
CA ILE A 411 -15.91 -1.33 -28.38
C ILE A 411 -17.02 -2.35 -28.09
N MET A 412 -16.76 -3.36 -27.27
CA MET A 412 -17.74 -4.37 -26.90
C MET A 412 -18.93 -3.76 -26.16
N GLY A 413 -18.68 -2.82 -25.25
CA GLY A 413 -19.69 -2.09 -24.51
C GLY A 413 -20.58 -1.26 -25.43
N LYS A 414 -20.01 -0.67 -26.48
CA LYS A 414 -20.76 0.07 -27.49
C LYS A 414 -21.70 -0.85 -28.27
N VAL A 415 -21.19 -1.97 -28.77
CA VAL A 415 -22.00 -2.99 -29.46
C VAL A 415 -23.12 -3.51 -28.53
N ALA A 416 -22.79 -3.79 -27.27
CA ALA A 416 -23.73 -4.23 -26.25
C ALA A 416 -24.87 -3.22 -26.03
N ALA A 417 -24.54 -1.93 -25.91
CA ALA A 417 -25.51 -0.86 -25.74
C ALA A 417 -26.48 -0.74 -26.93
N HIS A 418 -25.99 -0.83 -28.18
CA HIS A 418 -26.86 -0.73 -29.36
C HIS A 418 -27.67 -1.98 -29.64
N MET A 419 -27.11 -3.17 -29.39
CA MET A 419 -27.83 -4.43 -29.61
C MET A 419 -28.79 -4.79 -28.47
N GLY A 420 -28.71 -4.09 -27.32
CA GLY A 420 -29.50 -4.39 -26.13
C GLY A 420 -29.13 -5.75 -25.50
N LYS A 421 -27.88 -6.19 -25.69
CA LYS A 421 -27.37 -7.47 -25.18
C LYS A 421 -26.12 -7.21 -24.35
N GLU A 422 -25.84 -8.07 -23.38
CA GLU A 422 -24.62 -7.98 -22.60
C GLU A 422 -23.44 -8.58 -23.37
N GLY A 423 -22.28 -7.96 -23.24
CA GLY A 423 -21.05 -8.47 -23.84
C GLY A 423 -20.37 -9.50 -22.93
N ASP A 424 -20.07 -10.68 -23.47
CA ASP A 424 -19.24 -11.68 -22.79
C ASP A 424 -17.76 -11.29 -22.94
N ALA A 425 -17.08 -11.07 -21.81
CA ALA A 425 -15.65 -10.77 -21.73
C ALA A 425 -14.88 -11.80 -20.89
N THR A 426 -15.43 -13.00 -20.79
CA THR A 426 -14.75 -14.14 -20.14
C THR A 426 -13.40 -14.38 -20.83
N PRO A 427 -12.31 -14.55 -20.06
CA PRO A 427 -10.98 -14.81 -20.63
C PRO A 427 -10.94 -16.13 -21.40
N PHE A 428 -10.02 -16.23 -22.35
CA PHE A 428 -9.77 -17.45 -23.14
C PHE A 428 -11.00 -17.91 -23.95
N THR A 429 -11.79 -16.95 -24.45
CA THR A 429 -12.92 -17.24 -25.33
C THR A 429 -12.57 -16.95 -26.79
N ASP A 430 -13.35 -17.50 -27.73
CA ASP A 430 -13.19 -17.30 -29.17
C ASP A 430 -13.62 -15.90 -29.66
N VAL A 431 -13.94 -14.98 -28.74
CA VAL A 431 -14.39 -13.63 -29.08
C VAL A 431 -13.19 -12.80 -29.54
N THR A 432 -13.10 -12.59 -30.84
CA THR A 432 -12.04 -11.76 -31.44
C THR A 432 -12.47 -10.32 -31.66
N VAL A 433 -11.49 -9.40 -31.69
CA VAL A 433 -11.72 -7.98 -32.00
C VAL A 433 -12.38 -7.78 -33.37
N ASP A 434 -12.07 -8.63 -34.35
CA ASP A 434 -12.66 -8.55 -35.69
C ASP A 434 -14.14 -8.92 -35.70
N ASN A 435 -14.56 -9.88 -34.87
CA ASN A 435 -15.97 -10.23 -34.71
C ASN A 435 -16.76 -9.05 -34.11
N ILE A 436 -16.18 -8.41 -33.08
CA ILE A 436 -16.77 -7.21 -32.45
C ILE A 436 -16.82 -6.05 -33.46
N SER A 437 -15.75 -5.84 -34.24
CA SER A 437 -15.65 -4.77 -35.25
C SER A 437 -16.71 -4.93 -36.35
N LYS A 438 -16.96 -6.17 -36.81
CA LYS A 438 -18.04 -6.48 -37.77
C LYS A 438 -19.41 -6.24 -37.17
N ALA A 439 -19.62 -6.57 -35.89
CA ALA A 439 -20.87 -6.30 -35.20
C ALA A 439 -21.12 -4.79 -35.04
N LEU A 440 -20.08 -4.01 -34.72
CA LEU A 440 -20.17 -2.55 -34.63
C LEU A 440 -20.54 -1.90 -35.97
N HIS A 441 -19.95 -2.39 -37.07
CA HIS A 441 -20.30 -1.91 -38.41
C HIS A 441 -21.73 -2.24 -38.81
N LYS A 442 -22.27 -3.40 -38.40
CA LYS A 442 -23.69 -3.72 -38.57
C LYS A 442 -24.61 -2.74 -37.84
N CYS A 443 -24.13 -2.12 -36.76
CA CYS A 443 -24.87 -1.09 -36.02
C CYS A 443 -24.75 0.31 -36.67
N GLY A 444 -24.06 0.46 -37.79
CA GLY A 444 -23.91 1.74 -38.51
C GLY A 444 -22.74 2.62 -38.03
N TYR A 445 -21.90 2.11 -37.12
CA TYR A 445 -20.71 2.82 -36.63
C TYR A 445 -19.44 2.36 -37.36
N GLN A 446 -18.37 3.17 -37.24
CA GLN A 446 -17.08 2.80 -37.79
C GLN A 446 -16.52 1.54 -37.10
N MET A 447 -15.96 0.60 -37.90
CA MET A 447 -15.49 -0.71 -37.42
C MET A 447 -14.56 -0.66 -36.21
N ARG A 448 -13.73 0.38 -36.10
CA ARG A 448 -12.70 0.52 -35.07
C ARG A 448 -13.12 1.38 -33.87
N GLY A 449 -14.37 1.84 -33.80
CA GLY A 449 -14.88 2.64 -32.67
C GLY A 449 -14.50 4.13 -32.68
N PHE A 450 -13.93 4.63 -33.79
CA PHE A 450 -13.64 6.05 -33.97
C PHE A 450 -14.86 6.81 -34.48
N GLU A 451 -15.06 8.03 -33.97
CA GLU A 451 -16.12 8.93 -34.39
C GLU A 451 -15.59 10.32 -34.73
N THR A 452 -16.31 11.01 -35.62
CA THR A 452 -16.10 12.44 -35.84
C THR A 452 -16.75 13.22 -34.70
N MET A 453 -15.97 14.06 -34.04
CA MET A 453 -16.44 14.97 -32.99
C MET A 453 -16.19 16.44 -33.35
N TYR A 454 -16.93 17.33 -32.71
CA TYR A 454 -16.82 18.77 -32.85
C TYR A 454 -16.33 19.40 -31.55
N ASN A 455 -15.59 20.50 -31.68
CA ASN A 455 -15.10 21.27 -30.55
C ASN A 455 -16.26 22.05 -29.89
N GLY A 456 -16.39 21.96 -28.56
CA GLY A 456 -17.49 22.61 -27.82
C GLY A 456 -17.50 24.13 -27.91
N HIS A 457 -16.33 24.77 -27.92
CA HIS A 457 -16.23 26.23 -27.95
C HIS A 457 -16.44 26.85 -29.34
N THR A 458 -15.89 26.21 -30.38
CA THR A 458 -15.87 26.78 -31.75
C THR A 458 -16.88 26.16 -32.70
N GLY A 459 -17.46 25.01 -32.36
CA GLY A 459 -18.29 24.21 -33.26
C GLY A 459 -17.54 23.60 -34.46
N ARG A 460 -16.23 23.81 -34.57
CA ARG A 460 -15.43 23.25 -35.67
C ARG A 460 -15.23 21.75 -35.48
N LYS A 461 -15.25 21.02 -36.58
CA LYS A 461 -14.89 19.59 -36.61
C LYS A 461 -13.43 19.41 -36.16
N LEU A 462 -13.20 18.47 -35.24
CA LEU A 462 -11.85 18.09 -34.85
C LEU A 462 -11.13 17.41 -36.02
N THR A 463 -9.85 17.70 -36.19
CA THR A 463 -9.04 17.12 -37.28
C THR A 463 -8.86 15.62 -37.11
N ALA A 464 -8.67 15.16 -35.88
CA ALA A 464 -8.58 13.75 -35.54
C ALA A 464 -9.97 13.17 -35.22
N MET A 465 -10.17 11.91 -35.60
CA MET A 465 -11.31 11.12 -35.11
C MET A 465 -11.02 10.65 -33.69
N ILE A 466 -12.04 10.67 -32.84
CA ILE A 466 -11.91 10.35 -31.42
C ILE A 466 -12.47 8.96 -31.16
N PHE A 467 -11.75 8.17 -30.37
CA PHE A 467 -12.23 6.89 -29.92
C PHE A 467 -13.23 7.10 -28.76
N LEU A 468 -14.48 6.65 -28.96
CA LEU A 468 -15.59 6.90 -28.05
C LEU A 468 -16.42 5.62 -27.83
N GLY A 469 -16.70 5.32 -26.56
CA GLY A 469 -17.66 4.29 -26.19
C GLY A 469 -17.87 4.17 -24.68
N PRO A 470 -18.87 3.37 -24.27
CA PRO A 470 -19.16 3.16 -22.87
C PRO A 470 -18.12 2.22 -22.22
N THR A 471 -17.60 2.59 -21.06
CA THR A 471 -16.66 1.78 -20.26
C THR A 471 -17.07 1.82 -18.79
N TYR A 472 -16.88 0.72 -18.06
CA TYR A 472 -17.26 0.65 -16.65
C TYR A 472 -16.19 1.27 -15.75
N TYR A 473 -16.52 2.39 -15.10
CA TYR A 473 -15.63 3.10 -14.18
C TYR A 473 -16.05 2.92 -12.72
N GLN A 474 -15.05 2.96 -11.83
CA GLN A 474 -15.18 2.79 -10.40
C GLN A 474 -14.76 4.07 -9.68
N ARG A 475 -15.59 4.56 -8.75
CA ARG A 475 -15.19 5.63 -7.82
C ARG A 475 -14.41 5.00 -6.66
N LEU A 476 -13.27 5.58 -6.31
CA LEU A 476 -12.41 5.07 -5.24
C LEU A 476 -12.68 5.80 -3.92
N LYS A 477 -12.59 5.08 -2.79
CA LYS A 477 -12.92 5.57 -1.44
C LYS A 477 -12.09 6.74 -0.90
N HIS A 478 -10.98 7.11 -1.53
CA HIS A 478 -10.09 8.18 -1.04
C HIS A 478 -10.42 9.49 -1.76
N MET A 479 -11.23 10.32 -1.12
CA MET A 479 -11.64 11.65 -1.60
C MET A 479 -10.68 12.76 -1.12
N VAL A 480 -10.71 13.90 -1.81
CA VAL A 480 -9.81 15.04 -1.51
C VAL A 480 -10.12 15.70 -0.18
N ASP A 481 -11.41 15.93 0.12
CA ASP A 481 -11.88 16.46 1.41
C ASP A 481 -11.34 15.67 2.61
N ASP A 482 -11.16 14.36 2.41
CA ASP A 482 -10.67 13.45 3.45
C ASP A 482 -9.13 13.38 3.53
N LYS A 483 -8.43 14.12 2.67
CA LYS A 483 -6.97 14.16 2.61
C LYS A 483 -6.37 15.55 2.79
N ILE A 484 -7.09 16.62 2.47
CA ILE A 484 -6.61 17.98 2.71
C ILE A 484 -6.25 18.16 4.19
N HIS A 485 -5.06 18.70 4.43
CA HIS A 485 -4.53 18.93 5.76
C HIS A 485 -3.57 20.11 5.74
N SER A 486 -3.78 21.03 6.68
CA SER A 486 -2.94 22.19 6.91
C SER A 486 -2.83 22.41 8.41
N ARG A 487 -1.69 22.94 8.86
CA ARG A 487 -1.47 23.31 10.26
C ARG A 487 -0.72 24.63 10.32
N GLY A 488 -1.22 25.56 11.14
CA GLY A 488 -0.49 26.77 11.54
C GLY A 488 0.15 26.58 12.91
N ARG A 489 -0.67 26.66 13.97
CA ARG A 489 -0.33 26.26 15.34
C ARG A 489 -1.39 25.28 15.82
N GLY A 490 -1.00 24.29 16.60
CA GLY A 490 -1.90 23.23 17.01
C GLY A 490 -1.42 22.52 18.27
N PRO A 491 -2.15 21.49 18.71
CA PRO A 491 -1.79 20.74 19.90
C PRO A 491 -0.43 20.08 19.75
N VAL A 492 0.21 19.89 20.90
CA VAL A 492 1.50 19.21 21.05
C VAL A 492 1.34 18.03 21.98
N GLN A 493 2.16 17.00 21.79
CA GLN A 493 2.21 15.86 22.69
C GLN A 493 2.78 16.30 24.04
N ILE A 494 2.19 15.83 25.14
CA ILE A 494 2.59 16.28 26.50
C ILE A 494 4.04 15.89 26.83
N LEU A 495 4.44 14.67 26.44
CA LEU A 495 5.77 14.13 26.73
C LEU A 495 6.86 14.91 25.99
N THR A 496 6.81 14.91 24.65
CA THR A 496 7.85 15.47 23.78
C THR A 496 7.68 16.95 23.47
N ARG A 497 6.50 17.53 23.76
CA ARG A 497 6.09 18.89 23.36
C ARG A 497 6.20 19.18 21.86
N GLN A 498 6.33 18.14 21.04
CA GLN A 498 6.30 18.24 19.58
C GLN A 498 4.86 18.25 19.06
N PRO A 499 4.63 18.79 17.86
CA PRO A 499 3.36 18.67 17.15
C PRO A 499 2.74 17.28 17.26
N ALA A 500 1.47 17.20 17.68
CA ALA A 500 0.75 15.92 17.75
C ALA A 500 0.67 15.23 16.37
N GLU A 501 0.50 13.92 16.33
CA GLU A 501 0.35 13.20 15.07
C GLU A 501 -1.11 13.16 14.60
N GLY A 502 -1.27 13.15 13.27
CA GLY A 502 -2.52 12.79 12.60
C GLY A 502 -3.48 13.95 12.36
N ARG A 503 -4.03 13.97 11.14
CA ARG A 503 -4.97 14.99 10.67
C ARG A 503 -6.19 15.20 11.57
N SER A 504 -6.76 14.11 12.10
CA SER A 504 -7.98 14.18 12.92
C SER A 504 -7.80 14.94 14.24
N ARG A 505 -6.54 15.20 14.65
CA ARG A 505 -6.17 15.90 15.87
C ARG A 505 -5.46 17.22 15.58
N ASP A 506 -5.59 17.74 14.37
CA ASP A 506 -4.83 18.91 13.89
C ASP A 506 -3.32 18.74 14.08
N GLY A 507 -2.86 17.53 13.75
CA GLY A 507 -1.47 17.11 13.91
C GLY A 507 -0.50 17.85 12.98
N GLY A 508 0.80 17.71 13.25
CA GLY A 508 1.87 18.26 12.43
C GLY A 508 2.13 17.48 11.16
N LEU A 509 2.80 18.15 10.21
CA LEU A 509 3.42 17.50 9.06
C LEU A 509 4.83 17.05 9.43
N ARG A 510 5.22 15.89 8.92
CA ARG A 510 6.56 15.32 9.18
C ARG A 510 7.58 16.02 8.27
N PHE A 511 8.62 16.57 8.89
CA PHE A 511 9.85 16.98 8.23
C PHE A 511 10.93 15.96 8.60
N GLY A 512 11.24 15.06 7.67
CA GLY A 512 12.15 13.95 7.89
C GLY A 512 13.61 14.30 7.61
N GLU A 513 14.45 13.29 7.79
CA GLU A 513 15.88 13.34 7.52
C GLU A 513 16.19 13.58 6.05
N MET A 514 15.38 13.04 5.12
CA MET A 514 15.55 13.26 3.69
C MET A 514 15.29 14.73 3.31
N GLU A 515 14.21 15.32 3.82
CA GLU A 515 13.90 16.73 3.57
C GLU A 515 14.96 17.65 4.19
N ARG A 516 15.48 17.29 5.37
CA ARG A 516 16.62 18.00 5.98
C ARG A 516 17.83 17.98 5.05
N ASP A 517 18.20 16.81 4.53
CA ASP A 517 19.41 16.65 3.71
C ASP A 517 19.30 17.41 2.39
N CYS A 518 18.10 17.47 1.79
CA CYS A 518 17.84 18.34 0.64
C CYS A 518 18.12 19.82 0.97
N MET A 519 17.70 20.31 2.13
CA MET A 519 17.95 21.71 2.52
C MET A 519 19.44 21.96 2.86
N ILE A 520 20.16 20.96 3.35
CA ILE A 520 21.62 21.04 3.55
C ILE A 520 22.32 21.14 2.19
N ALA A 521 21.88 20.37 1.19
CA ALA A 521 22.42 20.43 -0.17
C ALA A 521 22.24 21.82 -0.80
N HIS A 522 21.11 22.49 -0.54
CA HIS A 522 20.90 23.89 -0.93
C HIS A 522 21.70 24.91 -0.10
N GLY A 523 22.29 24.51 1.03
CA GLY A 523 22.99 25.42 1.95
C GLY A 523 22.07 26.32 2.78
N ALA A 524 20.79 25.98 2.90
CA ALA A 524 19.77 26.81 3.54
C ALA A 524 19.78 26.68 5.08
N ALA A 525 20.89 27.07 5.72
CA ALA A 525 21.12 26.88 7.16
C ALA A 525 20.08 27.58 8.05
N HIS A 526 19.66 28.81 7.70
CA HIS A 526 18.66 29.54 8.47
C HIS A 526 17.27 28.89 8.39
N PHE A 527 16.87 28.43 7.19
CA PHE A 527 15.60 27.73 7.01
C PHE A 527 15.56 26.42 7.81
N LEU A 528 16.66 25.65 7.79
CA LEU A 528 16.78 24.43 8.57
C LEU A 528 16.64 24.68 10.07
N LYS A 529 17.31 25.71 10.59
CA LYS A 529 17.17 26.12 11.99
C LYS A 529 15.73 26.49 12.29
N GLU A 530 15.09 27.31 11.45
CA GLU A 530 13.70 27.73 11.66
C GLU A 530 12.74 26.52 11.72
N ARG A 531 12.85 25.59 10.76
CA ARG A 531 11.96 24.42 10.67
C ARG A 531 12.16 23.44 11.82
N LEU A 532 13.41 23.10 12.14
CA LEU A 532 13.72 22.09 13.16
C LEU A 532 13.58 22.63 14.58
N PHE A 533 13.87 23.92 14.80
CA PHE A 533 13.92 24.51 16.13
C PHE A 533 12.74 25.46 16.38
N ASP A 534 12.65 26.57 15.65
CA ASP A 534 11.69 27.65 15.96
C ASP A 534 10.23 27.24 15.79
N GLN A 535 9.92 26.39 14.79
CA GLN A 535 8.55 25.97 14.49
C GLN A 535 8.12 24.66 15.13
N SER A 536 9.05 23.89 15.68
CA SER A 536 8.77 22.57 16.24
C SER A 536 8.73 22.61 17.77
N ASP A 537 9.89 22.76 18.41
CA ASP A 537 10.05 22.53 19.85
C ASP A 537 11.07 23.47 20.52
N ALA A 538 11.10 24.74 20.10
CA ALA A 538 11.94 25.78 20.70
C ALA A 538 11.76 25.85 22.22
N TYR A 539 12.85 25.60 22.96
CA TYR A 539 12.86 25.63 24.42
C TYR A 539 14.08 26.38 24.94
N ARG A 540 13.90 27.06 26.08
CA ARG A 540 14.96 27.83 26.75
C ARG A 540 15.33 27.18 28.08
N VAL A 541 16.63 26.98 28.30
CA VAL A 541 17.19 26.43 29.55
C VAL A 541 18.29 27.33 30.08
N HIS A 542 18.53 27.27 31.39
CA HIS A 542 19.64 27.95 32.04
C HIS A 542 20.68 26.92 32.47
N VAL A 543 21.95 27.16 32.13
CA VAL A 543 23.06 26.23 32.30
C VAL A 543 24.14 26.91 33.14
N CYS A 544 24.69 26.18 34.11
CA CYS A 544 25.82 26.66 34.90
C CYS A 544 27.12 26.52 34.10
N GLU A 545 27.92 27.58 33.95
CA GLU A 545 29.18 27.51 33.18
C GLU A 545 30.21 26.57 33.82
N LYS A 546 30.18 26.39 35.15
CA LYS A 546 31.16 25.56 35.86
C LYS A 546 30.93 24.06 35.66
N CYS A 547 29.68 23.59 35.66
CA CYS A 547 29.37 22.16 35.50
C CYS A 547 28.77 21.80 34.15
N GLY A 548 28.29 22.76 33.36
CA GLY A 548 27.61 22.53 32.08
C GLY A 548 26.25 21.85 32.20
N LEU A 549 25.68 21.75 33.40
CA LEU A 549 24.36 21.16 33.65
C LEU A 549 23.29 22.22 33.85
N VAL A 550 22.03 21.81 33.66
CA VAL A 550 20.86 22.67 33.85
C VAL A 550 20.79 23.15 35.31
N ALA A 551 20.76 24.47 35.49
CA ALA A 551 20.70 25.13 36.80
C ALA A 551 19.26 25.43 37.22
N ILE A 552 19.05 25.66 38.53
CA ILE A 552 17.75 26.09 39.04
C ILE A 552 17.60 27.56 38.68
N ALA A 553 16.59 27.86 37.86
CA ALA A 553 16.29 29.20 37.41
C ALA A 553 14.86 29.58 37.78
N ASN A 554 14.70 30.63 38.57
CA ASN A 554 13.40 31.23 38.85
C ASN A 554 13.33 32.61 38.19
N LEU A 555 12.75 32.64 36.99
CA LEU A 555 12.59 33.86 36.19
C LEU A 555 11.70 34.92 36.87
N LYS A 556 10.80 34.55 37.79
CA LYS A 556 9.93 35.53 38.48
C LYS A 556 10.69 36.36 39.51
N LYS A 557 11.66 35.74 40.19
CA LYS A 557 12.49 36.38 41.23
C LYS A 557 13.89 36.76 40.72
N ASN A 558 14.16 36.54 39.43
CA ASN A 558 15.50 36.63 38.83
C ASN A 558 16.59 35.96 39.65
N SER A 559 16.28 34.81 40.26
CA SER A 559 17.22 34.06 41.10
C SER A 559 17.69 32.82 40.35
N PHE A 560 19.01 32.69 40.20
CA PHE A 560 19.66 31.56 39.55
C PHE A 560 20.62 30.91 40.53
N GLU A 561 20.54 29.58 40.68
CA GLU A 561 21.40 28.87 41.63
C GLU A 561 21.72 27.46 41.13
N CYS A 562 23.01 27.12 41.15
CA CYS A 562 23.51 25.76 40.98
C CYS A 562 23.99 25.24 42.33
N ARG A 563 23.25 24.31 42.93
CA ARG A 563 23.60 23.72 44.23
C ARG A 563 24.90 22.93 44.21
N GLY A 564 25.16 22.19 43.13
CA GLY A 564 26.37 21.37 43.01
C GLY A 564 27.66 22.20 42.97
N CYS A 565 27.67 23.33 42.25
CA CYS A 565 28.84 24.20 42.14
C CYS A 565 28.83 25.40 43.10
N LYS A 566 27.77 25.54 43.91
CA LYS A 566 27.48 26.75 44.72
C LYS A 566 27.60 28.04 43.90
N ASN A 567 27.16 27.98 42.64
CA ASN A 567 27.30 29.09 41.69
C ASN A 567 25.96 29.81 41.53
N LYS A 568 26.00 31.14 41.61
CA LYS A 568 24.82 32.02 41.44
C LYS A 568 25.02 33.07 40.34
N THR A 569 26.27 33.35 39.97
CA THR A 569 26.62 34.42 39.02
C THR A 569 26.80 33.87 37.61
N ASP A 570 27.51 32.75 37.43
CA ASP A 570 27.94 32.31 36.09
C ASP A 570 26.94 31.29 35.51
N ILE A 571 25.75 31.78 35.16
CA ILE A 571 24.66 31.00 34.58
C ILE A 571 24.24 31.62 33.25
N VAL A 572 24.29 30.83 32.18
CA VAL A 572 24.01 31.28 30.80
C VAL A 572 22.69 30.68 30.32
N GLN A 573 21.94 31.46 29.56
CA GLN A 573 20.73 30.99 28.89
C GLN A 573 21.09 30.36 27.54
N VAL A 574 20.59 29.14 27.29
CA VAL A 574 20.79 28.40 26.04
C VAL A 574 19.43 28.04 25.45
N HIS A 575 19.32 28.14 24.13
CA HIS A 575 18.16 27.74 23.35
C HIS A 575 18.44 26.37 22.75
N ILE A 576 17.67 25.36 23.16
CA ILE A 576 17.80 23.97 22.69
C ILE A 576 16.42 23.38 22.43
N PRO A 577 16.27 22.45 21.47
CA PRO A 577 15.03 21.72 21.28
C PRO A 577 14.57 21.07 22.59
N TYR A 578 13.27 21.06 22.88
CA TYR A 578 12.75 20.34 24.05
C TYR A 578 13.09 18.84 23.98
N ALA A 579 13.11 18.26 22.78
CA ALA A 579 13.57 16.88 22.57
C ALA A 579 15.02 16.67 23.04
N CYS A 580 15.92 17.63 22.78
CA CYS A 580 17.30 17.59 23.26
C CYS A 580 17.37 17.70 24.79
N LYS A 581 16.53 18.54 25.39
CA LYS A 581 16.40 18.64 26.85
C LYS A 581 15.94 17.33 27.49
N LEU A 582 15.01 16.59 26.86
CA LEU A 582 14.62 15.25 27.31
C LEU A 582 15.77 14.26 27.21
N LEU A 583 16.47 14.22 26.07
CA LEU A 583 17.64 13.36 25.87
C LEU A 583 18.70 13.58 26.97
N PHE A 584 18.97 14.83 27.34
CA PHE A 584 19.91 15.11 28.43
C PHE A 584 19.42 14.60 29.78
N GLN A 585 18.13 14.68 30.08
CA GLN A 585 17.56 14.13 31.31
C GLN A 585 17.62 12.59 31.33
N GLU A 586 17.38 11.95 30.19
CA GLU A 586 17.50 10.50 30.04
C GLU A 586 18.95 10.03 30.19
N LEU A 587 19.92 10.73 29.58
CA LEU A 587 21.35 10.46 29.79
C LEU A 587 21.75 10.60 31.27
N MET A 588 21.25 11.64 31.96
CA MET A 588 21.49 11.83 33.39
C MET A 588 20.91 10.68 34.24
N SER A 589 19.77 10.11 33.84
CA SER A 589 19.21 8.92 34.50
C SER A 589 20.10 7.68 34.37
N MET A 590 20.86 7.59 33.29
CA MET A 590 21.87 6.55 33.06
C MET A 590 23.25 6.91 33.65
N ALA A 591 23.31 7.91 34.54
CA ALA A 591 24.54 8.43 35.14
C ALA A 591 25.57 9.00 34.15
N ILE A 592 25.14 9.36 32.94
CA ILE A 592 25.96 10.08 31.96
C ILE A 592 25.66 11.57 32.10
N ALA A 593 26.70 12.40 32.31
CA ALA A 593 26.55 13.84 32.48
C ALA A 593 26.85 14.60 31.18
N PRO A 594 25.85 14.98 30.36
CA PRO A 594 26.06 15.80 29.17
C PRO A 594 26.33 17.26 29.59
N ARG A 595 27.59 17.69 29.48
CA ARG A 595 28.00 19.06 29.85
C ARG A 595 27.95 19.99 28.64
N MET A 596 27.12 21.03 28.72
CA MET A 596 27.07 22.11 27.74
C MET A 596 28.07 23.21 28.13
N LEU A 597 29.13 23.35 27.34
CA LEU A 597 30.13 24.41 27.50
C LEU A 597 29.86 25.51 26.46
N THR A 598 29.64 26.73 26.93
CA THR A 598 29.32 27.90 26.08
C THR A 598 30.57 28.67 25.62
N LYS A 599 31.69 28.49 26.32
CA LYS A 599 33.00 29.07 25.98
C LYS A 599 33.87 27.97 25.42
N GLU A 600 34.64 28.27 24.37
CA GLU A 600 35.67 27.37 23.87
C GLU A 600 36.78 27.23 24.92
N GLU A 601 37.12 25.99 25.30
CA GLU A 601 38.36 25.74 26.02
C GLU A 601 39.52 25.84 25.03
N GLU A 602 40.36 26.86 25.16
CA GLU A 602 41.66 26.91 24.49
C GLU A 602 42.52 25.73 24.97
N LYS A 603 42.49 24.61 24.24
CA LYS A 603 43.45 23.52 24.48
C LYS A 603 44.83 24.01 24.06
N PRO A 604 45.85 24.01 24.94
CA PRO A 604 47.20 24.40 24.56
C PRO A 604 47.73 23.41 23.52
N VAL A 605 47.97 23.90 22.30
CA VAL A 605 48.62 23.15 21.23
C VAL A 605 50.01 22.75 21.73
N LYS A 606 50.22 21.48 22.06
CA LYS A 606 51.57 20.96 22.39
C LYS A 606 52.51 21.22 21.21
N LYS A 607 53.41 22.20 21.34
CA LYS A 607 54.54 22.42 20.42
C LYS A 607 55.36 21.12 20.35
N ARG A 608 55.28 20.40 19.22
CA ARG A 608 56.25 19.34 18.92
C ARG A 608 57.64 19.99 18.86
N ARG A 609 58.59 19.48 19.66
CA ARG A 609 60.01 19.86 19.63
C ARG A 609 60.54 19.74 18.20
N LYS A 610 61.15 20.81 17.70
CA LYS A 610 61.95 20.83 16.48
C LYS A 610 63.35 20.36 16.85
N ASP A 611 63.71 19.15 16.45
CA ASP A 611 65.12 18.79 16.34
C ASP A 611 65.62 19.19 14.95
N SER A 612 66.81 19.78 14.98
CA SER A 612 67.56 20.47 13.94
C SER A 612 68.14 19.55 12.88
N ASP A 613 67.96 19.89 11.61
CA ASP A 613 68.99 19.64 10.59
C ASP A 613 68.89 20.71 9.46
N PRO A 614 69.97 21.42 9.12
CA PRO A 614 69.98 22.47 8.10
C PRO A 614 70.57 21.95 6.77
N ARG A 615 69.81 22.06 5.67
CA ARG A 615 70.38 22.17 4.31
C ARG A 615 69.37 22.76 3.33
N TRP A 616 69.68 23.98 2.88
CA TRP A 616 69.16 24.64 1.67
C TRP A 616 69.71 23.89 0.41
N HIS A 617 69.17 23.89 -0.81
CA HIS A 617 68.52 24.92 -1.65
C HIS A 617 67.61 24.27 -2.73
N GLU A 618 66.70 25.11 -3.27
CA GLU A 618 66.23 25.23 -4.68
C GLU A 618 65.77 24.00 -5.48
N ASN A 619 64.45 23.89 -5.69
CA ASN A 619 63.81 24.05 -7.02
C ASN A 619 62.30 23.78 -6.94
N GLY A 620 61.55 24.50 -7.79
CA GLY A 620 60.09 24.60 -7.77
C GLY A 620 59.32 23.30 -7.95
N GLY A 621 58.12 23.25 -7.35
CA GLY A 621 57.14 22.19 -7.55
C GLY A 621 56.28 21.96 -6.31
N PHE A 622 55.01 22.39 -6.36
CA PHE A 622 54.03 22.16 -5.30
C PHE A 622 53.68 20.66 -5.23
N ARG A 623 54.30 19.91 -4.30
CA ARG A 623 53.86 18.57 -3.89
C ARG A 623 53.11 18.64 -2.56
N PRO A 624 51.89 18.07 -2.44
CA PRO A 624 51.23 17.95 -1.14
C PRO A 624 51.95 16.91 -0.26
N ARG A 625 52.26 17.33 0.97
CA ARG A 625 52.97 16.53 2.01
C ARG A 625 52.16 15.29 2.42
N LYS A 626 52.79 14.11 2.31
CA LYS A 626 52.41 12.91 3.08
C LYS A 626 52.64 13.18 4.57
N ARG A 627 51.57 13.18 5.38
CA ARG A 627 51.65 13.04 6.84
C ARG A 627 51.57 11.56 7.19
N GLN A 628 52.63 11.03 7.80
CA GLN A 628 52.61 9.78 8.54
C GLN A 628 51.57 9.88 9.67
N LEU A 629 50.49 9.12 9.56
CA LEU A 629 49.61 8.78 10.68
C LEU A 629 50.10 7.47 11.29
N GLY A 630 50.29 7.49 12.61
CA GLY A 630 50.86 6.41 13.40
C GLY A 630 50.00 5.14 13.37
N ARG A 631 50.70 4.01 13.40
CA ARG A 631 50.16 2.68 13.72
C ARG A 631 49.44 2.73 15.06
N ASN A 632 48.10 2.74 15.06
CA ASN A 632 47.26 2.24 16.17
C ASN A 632 45.74 2.16 15.87
N GLN A 633 45.32 2.02 14.61
CA GLN A 633 43.90 1.80 14.25
C GLN A 633 43.57 0.38 13.76
N TYR A 634 44.58 -0.47 13.51
CA TYR A 634 44.34 -1.85 13.03
C TYR A 634 44.07 -2.87 14.15
N THR A 635 44.43 -2.57 15.40
CA THR A 635 44.24 -3.47 16.55
C THR A 635 42.83 -3.42 17.13
N VAL A 636 42.12 -2.30 16.94
CA VAL A 636 40.74 -2.11 17.42
C VAL A 636 39.74 -2.75 16.46
N TRP A 637 39.99 -2.65 15.15
CA TRP A 637 39.14 -3.23 14.12
C TRP A 637 39.14 -4.77 14.13
N ARG A 638 40.31 -5.40 14.34
CA ARG A 638 40.40 -6.86 14.53
C ARG A 638 39.68 -7.37 15.78
N ARG A 639 39.58 -6.57 16.85
CA ARG A 639 38.84 -6.94 18.07
C ARG A 639 37.33 -6.83 17.90
N ILE A 640 36.85 -5.84 17.15
CA ILE A 640 35.41 -5.66 16.88
C ILE A 640 34.88 -6.76 15.96
N VAL A 641 35.65 -7.15 14.94
CA VAL A 641 35.29 -8.24 14.03
C VAL A 641 35.35 -9.61 14.74
N ALA A 642 36.31 -9.83 15.64
CA ALA A 642 36.38 -11.07 16.44
C ALA A 642 35.22 -11.21 17.45
N VAL A 643 34.72 -10.10 18.00
CA VAL A 643 33.55 -10.10 18.91
C VAL A 643 32.26 -10.41 18.13
N GLY A 644 32.10 -9.88 16.91
CA GLY A 644 30.96 -10.19 16.05
C GLY A 644 30.88 -11.66 15.63
N SER A 645 32.01 -12.29 15.34
CA SER A 645 32.08 -13.71 14.97
C SER A 645 31.80 -14.66 16.14
N SER A 646 32.20 -14.28 17.37
CA SER A 646 31.89 -15.05 18.59
C SER A 646 30.41 -14.91 19.02
N MET A 647 29.78 -13.75 18.81
CA MET A 647 28.35 -13.56 19.09
C MET A 647 27.45 -14.37 18.15
N LYS A 648 27.87 -14.59 16.89
CA LYS A 648 27.15 -15.43 15.93
C LYS A 648 27.10 -16.91 16.37
N LYS A 649 28.19 -17.44 16.94
CA LYS A 649 28.23 -18.81 17.50
C LYS A 649 27.37 -18.98 18.75
N ILE A 650 27.23 -17.94 19.57
CA ILE A 650 26.36 -17.94 20.76
C ILE A 650 24.89 -17.95 20.32
N ARG A 651 24.53 -17.10 19.34
CA ARG A 651 23.19 -17.05 18.72
C ARG A 651 22.72 -18.41 18.19
N ASP A 652 23.56 -19.12 17.44
CA ASP A 652 23.18 -20.38 16.80
C ASP A 652 23.04 -21.54 17.82
N SER A 653 23.67 -21.43 19.00
CA SER A 653 23.55 -22.40 20.11
C SER A 653 22.37 -22.14 21.06
N GLU A 654 21.90 -20.90 21.17
CA GLU A 654 20.75 -20.54 22.00
C GLU A 654 19.43 -20.63 21.22
N LEU A 655 19.42 -20.37 19.91
CA LEU A 655 18.24 -20.59 19.05
C LEU A 655 17.81 -22.08 19.03
N LEU A 656 18.78 -23.01 18.99
CA LEU A 656 18.50 -24.45 19.01
C LEU A 656 17.89 -24.93 20.34
N LYS A 657 18.20 -24.24 21.45
CA LYS A 657 17.58 -24.49 22.77
C LYS A 657 16.20 -23.86 22.89
N PHE A 658 15.93 -22.79 22.15
CA PHE A 658 14.65 -22.07 22.17
C PHE A 658 13.57 -22.78 21.34
N GLU A 659 13.94 -23.36 20.19
CA GLU A 659 13.02 -24.18 19.38
C GLU A 659 12.59 -25.47 20.10
N GLN A 660 13.44 -26.05 20.96
CA GLN A 660 13.07 -27.19 21.80
C GLN A 660 12.13 -26.84 22.96
N MET A 661 12.13 -25.58 23.45
CA MET A 661 11.27 -25.16 24.56
C MET A 661 9.86 -24.70 24.14
N GLN A 662 9.63 -24.32 22.88
CA GLN A 662 8.29 -23.89 22.43
C GLN A 662 7.28 -25.03 22.23
N CYS A 663 7.70 -26.30 22.23
CA CYS A 663 6.77 -27.43 22.15
C CYS A 663 6.05 -27.78 23.47
N TYR A 664 6.36 -27.11 24.59
CA TYR A 664 5.71 -27.38 25.88
C TYR A 664 5.43 -26.09 26.66
N SER A 665 4.19 -25.58 26.60
CA SER A 665 3.41 -25.06 27.75
C SER A 665 2.35 -24.03 27.37
N LYS A 666 1.14 -24.21 27.92
CA LYS A 666 -0.02 -23.30 27.85
C LYS A 666 -0.08 -22.42 29.12
N LYS A 667 -0.44 -21.14 28.92
CA LYS A 667 -0.98 -20.09 29.84
C LYS A 667 -0.03 -18.98 30.34
N PRO A 668 -0.58 -17.76 30.62
CA PRO A 668 0.19 -16.51 30.70
C PRO A 668 0.24 -15.90 32.11
N GLN A 669 1.37 -15.29 32.50
CA GLN A 669 1.39 -14.18 33.47
C GLN A 669 2.74 -13.42 33.49
N GLN A 670 2.61 -12.09 33.46
CA GLN A 670 3.42 -11.05 34.11
C GLN A 670 4.94 -11.28 34.24
N ASP A 671 5.71 -10.81 33.24
CA ASP A 671 6.99 -10.09 33.40
C ASP A 671 7.60 -9.85 32.01
N SER A 672 7.35 -8.68 31.41
CA SER A 672 7.76 -8.40 30.02
C SER A 672 8.12 -6.95 29.75
N CYS A 673 8.91 -6.31 30.63
CA CYS A 673 9.39 -4.94 30.36
C CYS A 673 10.92 -4.81 30.21
N LEU A 674 11.71 -5.79 30.65
CA LEU A 674 13.19 -5.77 30.50
C LEU A 674 13.72 -6.61 29.33
N THR A 675 12.89 -7.50 28.76
CA THR A 675 13.25 -8.34 27.61
C THR A 675 12.96 -7.67 26.26
N LEU A 676 11.99 -6.75 26.19
CA LEU A 676 11.60 -6.07 24.94
C LEU A 676 12.60 -4.99 24.48
N THR A 677 13.33 -4.36 25.40
CA THR A 677 14.29 -3.28 25.08
C THR A 677 15.59 -3.81 24.47
N SER A 678 16.03 -5.03 24.83
CA SER A 678 17.18 -5.69 24.18
C SER A 678 16.84 -6.18 22.77
N ILE A 679 15.63 -6.73 22.58
CA ILE A 679 15.14 -7.24 21.30
C ILE A 679 14.97 -6.12 20.27
N TYR A 680 14.53 -4.92 20.68
CA TYR A 680 14.39 -3.77 19.78
C TYR A 680 15.75 -3.20 19.33
N LEU A 681 16.77 -3.22 20.19
CA LEU A 681 18.11 -2.74 19.83
C LEU A 681 18.81 -3.72 18.86
N GLU A 682 18.64 -5.03 19.08
CA GLU A 682 19.22 -6.09 18.23
C GLU A 682 18.53 -6.20 16.86
N ALA A 683 17.21 -6.04 16.79
CA ALA A 683 16.46 -6.00 15.53
C ALA A 683 16.83 -4.78 14.66
N SER A 684 17.08 -3.63 15.29
CA SER A 684 17.46 -2.40 14.60
C SER A 684 18.86 -2.46 13.99
N ILE A 685 19.80 -3.15 14.65
CA ILE A 685 21.17 -3.33 14.15
C ILE A 685 21.21 -4.41 13.05
N SER A 686 20.41 -5.47 13.18
CA SER A 686 20.28 -6.52 12.15
C SER A 686 19.67 -5.97 10.85
N HIS A 687 18.63 -5.14 10.95
CA HIS A 687 18.00 -4.51 9.79
C HIS A 687 18.95 -3.54 9.07
N TYR A 688 19.79 -2.81 9.82
CA TYR A 688 20.78 -1.88 9.27
C TYR A 688 21.92 -2.60 8.51
N ILE A 689 22.27 -3.82 8.93
CA ILE A 689 23.30 -4.64 8.28
C ILE A 689 22.74 -5.34 7.03
N GLU A 690 21.52 -5.86 7.09
CA GLU A 690 20.84 -6.44 5.92
C GLU A 690 20.67 -5.39 4.81
N GLU A 691 20.16 -4.20 5.14
CA GLU A 691 19.89 -3.14 4.17
C GLU A 691 21.17 -2.68 3.44
N ARG A 692 22.31 -2.62 4.14
CA ARG A 692 23.63 -2.32 3.54
C ARG A 692 24.14 -3.42 2.61
N ILE A 693 23.89 -4.69 2.94
CA ILE A 693 24.26 -5.83 2.10
C ILE A 693 23.36 -5.87 0.85
N THR A 694 22.06 -5.61 0.99
CA THR A 694 21.12 -5.56 -0.14
C THR A 694 21.43 -4.41 -1.09
N THR A 695 21.84 -3.25 -0.55
CA THR A 695 22.25 -2.07 -1.35
C THR A 695 23.55 -2.35 -2.11
N LEU A 696 24.51 -3.06 -1.51
CA LEU A 696 25.75 -3.47 -2.19
C LEU A 696 25.47 -4.53 -3.27
N ALA A 697 24.56 -5.46 -3.01
CA ALA A 697 24.16 -6.51 -3.96
C ALA A 697 23.39 -5.96 -5.16
N THR A 698 22.51 -4.96 -4.96
CA THR A 698 21.80 -4.27 -6.06
C THR A 698 22.74 -3.42 -6.91
N PHE A 699 23.71 -2.74 -6.29
CA PHE A 699 24.73 -1.98 -7.01
C PHE A 699 25.66 -2.88 -7.84
N LEU A 700 25.96 -4.10 -7.35
CA LEU A 700 26.71 -5.12 -8.09
C LEU A 700 25.87 -5.73 -9.24
N CYS A 701 24.59 -6.03 -9.04
CA CYS A 701 23.70 -6.54 -10.09
C CYS A 701 23.50 -5.55 -11.26
N GLN A 702 23.35 -4.25 -10.97
CA GLN A 702 23.20 -3.23 -12.01
C GLN A 702 24.49 -3.04 -12.85
N LYS A 703 25.66 -3.25 -12.26
CA LYS A 703 26.94 -3.14 -12.97
C LYS A 703 27.20 -4.34 -13.90
N TYR A 704 26.74 -5.53 -13.52
CA TYR A 704 26.94 -6.76 -14.31
C TYR A 704 25.91 -6.96 -15.44
N GLN A 705 24.74 -6.33 -15.38
CA GLN A 705 23.77 -6.37 -16.48
C GLN A 705 24.25 -5.64 -17.74
N HIS A 706 25.13 -4.64 -17.61
CA HIS A 706 25.65 -3.88 -18.75
C HIS A 706 26.83 -4.53 -19.49
N THR A 707 27.51 -5.50 -18.87
CA THR A 707 28.68 -6.19 -19.46
C THR A 707 28.33 -7.47 -20.22
N CYS A 708 27.11 -7.98 -20.10
CA CYS A 708 26.71 -9.25 -20.73
C CYS A 708 26.03 -9.11 -22.11
N TYR A 709 25.87 -7.90 -22.64
CA TYR A 709 25.09 -7.67 -23.87
C TYR A 709 25.88 -7.32 -25.14
N ASN A 710 27.21 -7.26 -25.10
CA ASN A 710 28.01 -6.95 -26.29
C ASN A 710 29.30 -7.79 -26.34
N GLU A 711 29.24 -8.97 -26.97
CA GLU A 711 30.32 -9.53 -27.80
C GLU A 711 29.82 -10.81 -28.51
N PRO A 712 30.14 -11.02 -29.81
CA PRO A 712 29.67 -12.18 -30.57
C PRO A 712 30.57 -13.41 -30.33
N LEU A 713 29.93 -14.59 -30.27
CA LEU A 713 30.56 -15.91 -30.20
C LEU A 713 31.42 -16.20 -31.44
N VAL A 714 32.70 -16.52 -31.24
CA VAL A 714 33.56 -17.23 -32.20
C VAL A 714 34.03 -18.53 -31.56
N GLN A 715 33.85 -19.63 -32.28
CA GLN A 715 34.24 -21.00 -31.92
C GLN A 715 35.75 -21.20 -32.15
N ASP A 716 36.42 -21.96 -31.27
CA ASP A 716 37.34 -23.05 -31.65
C ASP A 716 37.89 -23.81 -30.41
N GLY A 717 37.81 -25.15 -30.47
CA GLY A 717 38.91 -26.10 -30.14
C GLY A 717 39.30 -26.47 -28.70
N ASP A 718 39.06 -27.75 -28.36
CA ASP A 718 39.86 -28.69 -27.54
C ASP A 718 39.76 -28.76 -25.99
N ASP A 719 38.90 -29.70 -25.51
CA ASP A 719 39.06 -30.80 -24.51
C ASP A 719 39.69 -30.61 -23.09
N PRO A 720 39.40 -31.49 -22.09
CA PRO A 720 38.68 -31.09 -20.88
C PRO A 720 39.48 -31.16 -19.56
N GLY A 721 39.17 -30.26 -18.62
CA GLY A 721 39.65 -30.29 -17.22
C GLY A 721 38.52 -29.96 -16.24
N SER A 722 38.41 -30.78 -15.19
CA SER A 722 37.39 -30.79 -14.11
C SER A 722 36.86 -29.42 -13.62
N PRO A 723 35.58 -29.30 -13.23
CA PRO A 723 35.01 -28.04 -12.77
C PRO A 723 35.57 -27.64 -11.40
N LEU A 724 36.17 -26.46 -11.34
CA LEU A 724 36.54 -25.77 -10.10
C LEU A 724 35.28 -25.44 -9.30
N SER A 725 35.34 -25.61 -7.99
CA SER A 725 34.24 -25.34 -7.07
C SER A 725 33.93 -23.83 -7.00
N LEU A 726 32.65 -23.48 -6.80
CA LEU A 726 32.16 -22.10 -6.72
C LEU A 726 32.89 -21.26 -5.65
N GLU A 727 33.44 -21.92 -4.62
CA GLU A 727 34.21 -21.29 -3.54
C GLU A 727 35.58 -20.78 -3.99
N GLU A 728 36.29 -21.49 -4.88
CA GLU A 728 37.60 -21.06 -5.39
C GLU A 728 37.49 -19.89 -6.39
N LEU A 729 36.38 -19.82 -7.12
CA LEU A 729 36.06 -18.70 -8.00
C LEU A 729 35.76 -17.43 -7.18
N MET A 730 35.03 -17.55 -6.07
CA MET A 730 34.78 -16.42 -5.17
C MET A 730 36.05 -15.92 -4.48
N GLU A 731 36.95 -16.80 -4.02
CA GLU A 731 38.22 -16.39 -3.40
C GLU A 731 39.18 -15.70 -4.37
N ARG A 732 39.24 -16.14 -5.64
CA ARG A 732 40.02 -15.45 -6.67
C ARG A 732 39.46 -14.07 -7.00
N THR A 733 38.13 -13.96 -7.09
CA THR A 733 37.46 -12.67 -7.39
C THR A 733 37.70 -11.65 -6.27
N VAL A 734 37.68 -12.09 -5.00
CA VAL A 734 37.97 -11.20 -3.85
C VAL A 734 39.43 -10.71 -3.86
N ARG A 735 40.39 -11.57 -4.23
CA ARG A 735 41.81 -11.18 -4.32
C ARG A 735 42.10 -10.23 -5.49
N GLU A 736 41.39 -10.36 -6.61
CA GLU A 736 41.50 -9.42 -7.74
C GLU A 736 40.90 -8.05 -7.39
N ILE A 737 39.77 -8.03 -6.67
CA ILE A 737 39.14 -6.78 -6.19
C ILE A 737 40.03 -6.06 -5.16
N GLU A 738 40.69 -6.80 -4.27
CA GLU A 738 41.65 -6.23 -3.30
C GLU A 738 42.92 -5.67 -3.98
N GLY A 739 43.34 -6.26 -5.11
CA GLY A 739 44.47 -5.79 -5.92
C GLY A 739 44.17 -4.51 -6.71
N GLU A 740 42.97 -4.38 -7.28
CA GLU A 740 42.57 -3.20 -8.06
C GLU A 740 42.29 -1.96 -7.19
N ALA A 741 41.78 -2.15 -5.97
CA ALA A 741 41.52 -1.06 -5.02
C ALA A 741 42.79 -0.34 -4.53
N ALA A 742 43.97 -0.95 -4.71
CA ALA A 742 45.26 -0.38 -4.32
C ALA A 742 45.92 0.49 -5.42
N ASN A 743 45.32 0.60 -6.62
CA ASN A 743 45.92 1.30 -7.75
C ASN A 743 45.50 2.79 -7.84
N PRO A 744 46.39 3.76 -7.58
CA PRO A 744 46.05 5.20 -7.58
C PRO A 744 45.71 5.78 -8.98
N ALA A 745 45.81 4.98 -10.06
CA ALA A 745 45.36 5.37 -11.40
C ALA A 745 43.83 5.28 -11.59
N PHE A 746 43.13 4.47 -10.80
CA PHE A 746 41.69 4.23 -10.95
C PHE A 746 40.84 5.46 -10.55
N GLY A 747 41.28 6.19 -9.51
CA GLY A 747 40.63 7.43 -9.09
C GLY A 747 40.73 8.58 -10.09
N LYS A 748 41.77 8.60 -10.96
CA LYS A 748 41.90 9.59 -12.03
C LYS A 748 41.04 9.26 -13.26
N LYS A 749 40.67 7.99 -13.43
CA LYS A 749 39.79 7.54 -14.53
C LYS A 749 38.33 7.86 -14.22
N LEU A 750 37.91 7.73 -12.96
CA LEU A 750 36.58 8.14 -12.47
C LEU A 750 36.33 9.65 -12.55
N ALA A 751 37.35 10.47 -12.28
CA ALA A 751 37.23 11.93 -12.40
C ALA A 751 37.08 12.40 -13.86
N LYS A 752 37.68 11.68 -14.83
CA LYS A 752 37.58 12.01 -16.27
C LYS A 752 36.27 11.54 -16.91
N LEU A 753 35.64 10.49 -16.39
CA LEU A 753 34.33 10.01 -16.87
C LEU A 753 33.19 10.93 -16.43
N GLY A 754 33.31 11.59 -15.27
CA GLY A 754 32.33 12.59 -14.82
C GLY A 754 32.40 13.94 -15.57
N GLU A 755 33.52 14.27 -16.21
CA GLU A 755 33.66 15.50 -17.00
C GLU A 755 33.23 15.35 -18.47
N SER A 756 33.10 14.12 -18.98
CA SER A 756 32.65 13.84 -20.36
C SER A 756 31.13 13.68 -20.51
N GLU A 757 30.38 13.40 -19.43
CA GLU A 757 28.91 13.30 -19.49
C GLU A 757 28.20 14.64 -19.22
N MET A 758 28.91 15.68 -18.75
CA MET A 758 28.36 17.02 -18.54
C MET A 758 28.49 17.97 -19.76
N SER A 759 29.10 17.53 -20.86
CA SER A 759 29.30 18.37 -22.06
C SER A 759 28.36 18.05 -23.23
N GLU A 760 27.47 17.07 -23.13
CA GLU A 760 26.49 16.73 -24.19
C GLU A 760 25.02 17.12 -23.88
N GLN A 761 24.74 17.83 -22.79
CA GLN A 761 23.40 18.38 -22.50
C GLN A 761 23.39 19.91 -22.29
N GLY A 762 24.14 20.64 -23.11
CA GLY A 762 24.21 22.10 -23.08
C GLY A 762 24.25 22.73 -24.48
N GLY A 763 23.20 22.54 -25.26
CA GLY A 763 23.11 23.02 -26.64
C GLY A 763 21.79 23.73 -26.95
N VAL A 764 21.43 24.78 -26.23
CA VAL A 764 20.40 25.75 -26.67
C VAL A 764 21.03 27.14 -26.71
N ARG A 765 21.24 27.63 -27.93
CA ARG A 765 21.69 28.99 -28.24
C ARG A 765 20.71 30.02 -27.67
N GLN A 766 21.15 30.83 -26.72
CA GLN A 766 20.55 32.15 -26.48
C GLN A 766 21.07 33.11 -27.57
N GLN A 767 20.17 33.60 -28.41
CA GLN A 767 20.41 34.78 -29.22
C GLN A 767 20.17 36.03 -28.38
N ASP A 768 21.13 36.94 -28.47
CA ASP A 768 21.09 38.32 -28.00
C ASP A 768 19.82 39.07 -28.42
N GLY A 769 19.27 39.86 -27.49
CA GLY A 769 18.18 40.80 -27.75
C GLY A 769 18.15 41.90 -26.69
N ARG A 770 19.09 42.85 -26.78
CA ARG A 770 19.03 44.16 -26.10
C ARG A 770 17.86 45.01 -26.66
N ARG A 771 17.34 45.93 -25.81
CA ARG A 771 16.51 47.16 -26.09
C ARG A 771 15.00 46.91 -26.21
N ARG A 772 14.05 47.66 -25.63
CA ARG A 772 13.89 49.06 -25.11
C ARG A 772 12.82 49.02 -23.98
N GLU A 773 12.89 49.78 -22.88
CA GLU A 773 12.30 51.15 -22.66
C GLU A 773 10.89 51.28 -23.31
N GLU A 774 9.77 51.44 -22.60
CA GLU A 774 9.39 52.28 -21.44
C GLU A 774 8.52 51.53 -20.41
#